data_AF-A0A7W8GHH0-F1
#
_entry.id   AF-A0A7W8GHH0-F1
#
_cell.length_a   1.000
_cell.length_b   1.000
_cell.length_c   1.000
_cell.angle_alpha   90.00
_cell.angle_beta   90.00
_cell.angle_gamma   90.00
#
_symmetry.space_group_name_H-M   'P 1'
#
loop_
_entity.id
_entity.type
_entity.pdbx_description
1 polymer ?
#
loop_
_entity_poly.entity_id
_entity_poly.type
_entity_poly.pdbx_seq_one_letter_code
_entity_poly.pdbx_strand_id
1 'polypeptide(L)'
;MARLRTPDGRPLHNTTSSLRVSTGPDHVQDPPGGLTAHPEMLAPFLEASGRLLGERMDKAEHDESLSVREQEQVIQSVLLGQAIVLGLEVYAAGQDRELLEVLNDLATTLDRINSLGLSFVQRLPAINQAARLGWLEGVSLLTDEYPHAVALVLQQAARAEVAVSPEAQARLEWAGYRAPFPLKTPLHPSRAALTPPATLEPAHMARERDLRELARSRVEGERNAALLLLHVNGRDRLENAPLLSVLDTAQMLLLALHRQCREAGGDSSVTETLLTLHGQLHQELGTPHLLGTQRFKRQPDSDAQTHTWRARRLLRALRADRHREPTPLEQQQQDTLWDALHALDRDLAAGITPDEDENLRVWLLLLGLQGLTSTSRAPGMNLPPMVQLAAQVSGLDPLWAWERTQPRGHLSTDLREELLLLIHCLLLLRLKGTSYWETWGQPVCRLTALAAGHLFATARRAGLRLPEQPLLETFFGQFGSLRALPLSDTEWKRAERTRMEAMRAAVDTLQAQGEQETPETSITEAVPVPESGKQGASAVVPVSKPEEDVTRLPPHVLAARERLSGQRVVLLGGVPSPPHQAALVRALELRELDWIGSEEYQHGLHARTRVTQDTALVILAIRWMAHAHNALRDVAREMGVPFVMHPGGLSPSSVAWQVMQQASEQLGRCATGTSPAETPGPSAFG
;
A
#
# COMPACT_ATOMS: atom_id res chain seq x y z
N MET A 1 16.65 -32.49 -5.96
CA MET A 1 15.34 -32.08 -6.51
C MET A 1 14.68 -33.27 -7.19
N ALA A 2 13.65 -33.85 -6.58
CA ALA A 2 12.88 -34.93 -7.19
C ALA A 2 12.02 -34.35 -8.33
N ARG A 3 12.21 -34.83 -9.57
CA ARG A 3 11.40 -34.42 -10.72
C ARG A 3 9.99 -34.98 -10.55
N LEU A 4 8.98 -34.12 -10.61
CA LEU A 4 7.57 -34.53 -10.59
C LEU A 4 7.32 -35.49 -11.76
N ARG A 5 6.75 -36.65 -11.44
CA ARG A 5 6.33 -37.68 -12.40
C ARG A 5 4.81 -37.79 -12.36
N THR A 6 4.21 -38.16 -13.48
CA THR A 6 2.81 -38.56 -13.52
C THR A 6 2.59 -39.84 -12.68
N PRO A 7 1.34 -40.19 -12.30
CA PRO A 7 1.03 -41.41 -11.55
C PRO A 7 1.54 -42.71 -12.22
N ASP A 8 1.69 -42.71 -13.54
CA ASP A 8 2.28 -43.81 -14.33
C ASP A 8 3.81 -43.70 -14.52
N GLY A 9 4.47 -42.82 -13.78
CA GLY A 9 5.93 -42.76 -13.69
C GLY A 9 6.64 -42.04 -14.84
N ARG A 10 5.91 -41.37 -15.74
CA ARG A 10 6.50 -40.61 -16.85
C ARG A 10 7.03 -39.27 -16.36
N PRO A 11 8.23 -38.84 -16.80
CA PRO A 11 8.73 -37.51 -16.48
C PRO A 11 7.83 -36.45 -17.13
N LEU A 12 7.32 -35.50 -16.35
CA LEU A 12 6.65 -34.33 -16.91
C LEU A 12 7.69 -33.54 -17.72
N HIS A 13 7.53 -33.50 -19.04
CA HIS A 13 8.34 -32.63 -19.89
C HIS A 13 8.11 -31.19 -19.45
N ASN A 14 9.20 -30.43 -19.21
CA ASN A 14 9.10 -28.99 -19.00
C ASN A 14 8.39 -28.40 -20.21
N THR A 15 7.16 -27.95 -20.02
CA THR A 15 6.48 -27.12 -21.00
C THR A 15 7.30 -25.84 -21.13
N THR A 16 8.07 -25.72 -22.21
CA THR A 16 8.55 -24.42 -22.70
C THR A 16 7.30 -23.65 -23.11
N SER A 17 6.66 -23.02 -22.12
CA SER A 17 5.58 -22.09 -22.32
C SER A 17 6.17 -20.84 -22.95
N SER A 18 6.19 -20.79 -24.28
CA SER A 18 6.23 -19.53 -25.01
C SER A 18 4.83 -18.91 -24.94
N LEU A 19 4.41 -18.49 -23.75
CA LEU A 19 3.21 -17.68 -23.57
C LEU A 19 3.47 -16.33 -24.24
N ARG A 20 2.99 -16.17 -25.47
CA ARG A 20 2.76 -14.84 -26.05
C ARG A 20 1.55 -14.27 -25.34
N VAL A 21 1.78 -13.32 -24.43
CA VAL A 21 0.74 -12.48 -23.84
C VAL A 21 0.07 -11.71 -24.97
N SER A 22 -1.18 -12.03 -25.26
CA SER A 22 -2.00 -11.27 -26.19
C SER A 22 -2.51 -10.04 -25.45
N THR A 23 -1.88 -8.88 -25.70
CA THR A 23 -2.36 -7.57 -25.24
C THR A 23 -3.73 -7.27 -25.85
N GLY A 24 -4.63 -6.67 -25.08
CA GLY A 24 -6.04 -6.45 -25.46
C GLY A 24 -6.25 -5.68 -26.77
N PRO A 25 -7.49 -5.71 -27.32
CA PRO A 25 -7.78 -5.40 -28.72
C PRO A 25 -7.65 -3.94 -29.19
N ASP A 26 -7.28 -2.97 -28.35
CA ASP A 26 -7.07 -1.56 -28.78
C ASP A 26 -5.68 -1.00 -28.41
N HIS A 27 -4.70 -1.86 -28.10
CA HIS A 27 -3.32 -1.39 -28.05
C HIS A 27 -2.83 -1.15 -29.47
N VAL A 28 -2.90 0.11 -29.91
CA VAL A 28 -2.19 0.58 -31.10
C VAL A 28 -0.72 0.22 -30.89
N GLN A 29 -0.26 -0.84 -31.55
CA GLN A 29 1.13 -1.26 -31.47
C GLN A 29 1.99 -0.12 -32.01
N ASP A 30 2.93 0.34 -31.20
CA ASP A 30 3.90 1.31 -31.66
C ASP A 30 4.73 0.71 -32.81
N PRO A 31 5.09 1.53 -33.79
CA PRO A 31 5.96 1.10 -34.86
C PRO A 31 7.35 0.69 -34.32
N PRO A 32 8.12 -0.12 -35.08
CA PRO A 32 9.50 -0.40 -34.73
C PRO A 32 10.30 0.89 -34.56
N GLY A 33 10.91 1.10 -33.39
CA GLY A 33 11.60 2.36 -33.07
C GLY A 33 10.80 3.32 -32.19
N GLY A 34 9.52 3.03 -31.93
CA GLY A 34 8.60 3.91 -31.19
C GLY A 34 8.18 5.13 -32.00
N LEU A 35 7.21 5.90 -31.48
CA LEU A 35 6.65 7.06 -32.18
C LEU A 35 7.70 8.10 -32.59
N THR A 36 8.78 8.27 -31.80
CA THR A 36 9.82 9.29 -32.06
C THR A 36 10.69 8.97 -33.28
N ALA A 37 10.66 7.75 -33.80
CA ALA A 37 11.34 7.38 -35.05
C ALA A 37 10.49 7.67 -36.30
N HIS A 38 9.23 8.10 -36.11
CA HIS A 38 8.21 8.21 -37.16
C HIS A 38 7.51 9.56 -37.09
N PRO A 39 8.07 10.61 -37.72
CA PRO A 39 7.51 11.97 -37.71
C PRO A 39 6.03 12.02 -38.10
N GLU A 40 5.61 11.18 -39.04
CA GLU A 40 4.24 11.07 -39.54
C GLU A 40 3.22 10.59 -38.48
N MET A 41 3.69 9.87 -37.45
CA MET A 41 2.86 9.43 -36.32
C MET A 41 3.07 10.31 -35.08
N LEU A 42 4.29 10.81 -34.88
CA LEU A 42 4.61 11.70 -33.77
C LEU A 42 3.82 13.00 -33.86
N ALA A 43 3.82 13.69 -35.01
CA ALA A 43 3.19 15.00 -35.13
C ALA A 43 1.68 14.98 -34.81
N PRO A 44 0.85 14.08 -35.38
CA PRO A 44 -0.57 13.99 -35.00
C PRO A 44 -0.79 13.64 -33.52
N PHE A 45 0.09 12.81 -32.94
CA PHE A 45 0.01 12.46 -31.52
C PHE A 45 0.31 13.67 -30.62
N LEU A 46 1.35 14.45 -30.94
CA LEU A 46 1.70 15.68 -30.21
C LEU A 46 0.60 16.74 -30.35
N GLU A 47 0.02 16.91 -31.55
CA GLU A 47 -1.09 17.83 -31.79
C GLU A 47 -2.35 17.43 -31.01
N ALA A 48 -2.72 16.14 -31.04
CA ALA A 48 -3.86 15.62 -30.27
C ALA A 48 -3.64 15.80 -28.76
N SER A 49 -2.42 15.52 -28.27
CA SER A 49 -2.06 15.73 -26.87
C SER A 49 -2.14 17.21 -26.49
N GLY A 50 -1.61 18.11 -27.33
CA GLY A 50 -1.67 19.56 -27.10
C GLY A 50 -3.10 20.09 -27.02
N ARG A 51 -4.00 19.64 -27.91
CA ARG A 51 -5.43 19.99 -27.87
C ARG A 51 -6.09 19.54 -26.57
N LEU A 52 -5.86 18.29 -26.16
CA LEU A 52 -6.41 17.74 -24.93
C LEU A 52 -5.92 18.50 -23.68
N LEU A 53 -4.67 18.95 -23.66
CA LEU A 53 -4.16 19.82 -22.59
C LEU A 53 -4.83 21.20 -22.60
N GLY A 54 -5.13 21.76 -23.78
CA GLY A 54 -5.93 22.98 -23.93
C GLY A 54 -7.34 22.83 -23.37
N GLU A 55 -8.06 21.77 -23.73
CA GLU A 55 -9.40 21.49 -23.21
C GLU A 55 -9.41 21.35 -21.67
N ARG A 56 -8.35 20.78 -21.08
CA ARG A 56 -8.20 20.66 -19.62
C ARG A 56 -7.94 22.01 -18.96
N MET A 57 -7.11 22.85 -19.57
CA MET A 57 -6.86 24.22 -19.16
C MET A 57 -8.18 25.01 -19.14
N ASP A 58 -8.91 24.99 -20.27
CA ASP A 58 -10.20 25.68 -20.42
C ASP A 58 -11.21 25.20 -19.38
N LYS A 59 -11.29 23.88 -19.14
CA LYS A 59 -12.15 23.31 -18.10
C LYS A 59 -11.80 23.85 -16.72
N ALA A 60 -10.52 23.87 -16.34
CA ALA A 60 -10.10 24.34 -15.02
C ALA A 60 -10.32 25.84 -14.78
N GLU A 61 -10.42 26.64 -15.84
CA GLU A 61 -10.75 28.07 -15.76
C GLU A 61 -12.25 28.34 -15.61
N HIS A 62 -13.10 27.53 -16.24
CA HIS A 62 -14.53 27.83 -16.37
C HIS A 62 -15.44 26.92 -15.52
N ASP A 63 -14.95 25.77 -15.06
CA ASP A 63 -15.73 24.82 -14.28
C ASP A 63 -15.67 25.15 -12.78
N GLU A 64 -16.61 25.99 -12.32
CA GLU A 64 -16.76 26.36 -10.92
C GLU A 64 -17.14 25.18 -9.99
N SER A 65 -17.48 24.00 -10.54
CA SER A 65 -17.79 22.82 -9.74
C SER A 65 -16.55 22.08 -9.22
N LEU A 66 -15.36 22.38 -9.78
CA LEU A 66 -14.13 21.77 -9.33
C LEU A 66 -13.76 22.25 -7.92
N SER A 67 -13.47 21.30 -7.03
CA SER A 67 -12.82 21.63 -5.77
C SER A 67 -11.42 22.21 -6.00
N VAL A 68 -10.90 22.96 -5.02
CA VAL A 68 -9.53 23.52 -5.07
C VAL A 68 -8.49 22.44 -5.36
N ARG A 69 -8.64 21.25 -4.77
CA ARG A 69 -7.72 20.11 -4.99
C ARG A 69 -7.79 19.58 -6.42
N GLU A 70 -8.99 19.46 -6.99
CA GLU A 70 -9.17 19.02 -8.38
C GLU A 70 -8.60 20.05 -9.36
N GLN A 71 -8.82 21.33 -9.10
CA GLN A 71 -8.24 22.41 -9.90
C GLN A 71 -6.71 22.37 -9.88
N GLU A 72 -6.10 22.19 -8.70
CA GLU A 72 -4.65 22.02 -8.55
C GLU A 72 -4.14 20.80 -9.33
N GLN A 73 -4.83 19.65 -9.25
CA GLN A 73 -4.47 18.45 -10.02
C GLN A 73 -4.54 18.68 -11.53
N VAL A 74 -5.54 19.41 -12.03
CA VAL A 74 -5.62 19.76 -13.46
C VAL A 74 -4.46 20.67 -13.87
N ILE A 75 -4.14 21.69 -13.06
CA ILE A 75 -3.00 22.58 -13.28
C ILE A 75 -1.69 21.79 -13.38
N GLN A 76 -1.44 20.91 -12.41
CA GLN A 76 -0.25 20.04 -12.42
C GLN A 76 -0.24 19.10 -13.63
N SER A 77 -1.40 18.56 -14.02
CA SER A 77 -1.52 17.69 -15.19
C SER A 77 -1.16 18.40 -16.49
N VAL A 78 -1.60 19.66 -16.66
CA VAL A 78 -1.26 20.50 -17.81
C VAL A 78 0.24 20.79 -17.85
N LEU A 79 0.82 21.15 -16.71
CA LEU A 79 2.26 21.41 -16.58
C LEU A 79 3.11 20.20 -17.02
N LEU A 80 2.85 19.04 -16.41
CA LEU A 80 3.61 17.81 -16.69
C LEU A 80 3.35 17.31 -18.11
N GLY A 81 2.10 17.32 -18.57
CA GLY A 81 1.72 16.92 -19.92
C GLY A 81 2.40 17.77 -20.99
N GLN A 82 2.44 19.09 -20.82
CA GLN A 82 3.09 19.99 -21.78
C GLN A 82 4.61 19.76 -21.84
N ALA A 83 5.24 19.46 -20.70
CA ALA A 83 6.65 19.09 -20.66
C ALA A 83 6.93 17.75 -21.36
N ILE A 84 6.04 16.77 -21.25
CA ILE A 84 6.19 15.49 -21.98
C ILE A 84 6.07 15.71 -23.49
N VAL A 85 5.06 16.46 -23.94
CA VAL A 85 4.84 16.77 -25.37
C VAL A 85 6.08 17.44 -25.97
N LEU A 86 6.59 18.49 -25.32
CA LEU A 86 7.81 19.17 -25.76
C LEU A 86 9.02 18.22 -25.70
N GLY A 87 9.18 17.47 -24.62
CA GLY A 87 10.34 16.58 -24.47
C GLY A 87 10.37 15.45 -25.50
N LEU A 88 9.22 14.93 -25.95
CA LEU A 88 9.16 13.94 -27.03
C LEU A 88 9.61 14.53 -28.38
N GLU A 89 9.24 15.78 -28.67
CA GLU A 89 9.71 16.50 -29.85
C GLU A 89 11.23 16.72 -29.80
N VAL A 90 11.74 17.17 -28.65
CA VAL A 90 13.18 17.34 -28.40
C VAL A 90 13.94 16.02 -28.50
N TYR A 91 13.38 14.93 -27.98
CA TYR A 91 14.00 13.61 -28.06
C TYR A 91 14.05 13.10 -29.50
N ALA A 92 13.01 13.34 -30.31
CA ALA A 92 13.03 13.01 -31.73
C ALA A 92 14.14 13.76 -32.50
N ALA A 93 14.48 14.98 -32.07
CA ALA A 93 15.57 15.76 -32.64
C ALA A 93 16.98 15.34 -32.16
N GLY A 94 17.15 14.99 -30.87
CA GLY A 94 18.47 14.86 -30.24
C GLY A 94 18.82 13.53 -29.56
N GLN A 95 17.89 12.56 -29.46
CA GLN A 95 18.05 11.25 -28.81
C GLN A 95 18.88 11.24 -27.50
N ASP A 96 18.59 12.17 -26.59
CA ASP A 96 19.29 12.28 -25.31
C ASP A 96 18.73 11.28 -24.27
N ARG A 97 19.62 10.45 -23.69
CA ARG A 97 19.24 9.41 -22.72
C ARG A 97 18.68 9.99 -21.41
N GLU A 98 19.25 11.08 -20.91
CA GLU A 98 18.78 11.69 -19.65
C GLU A 98 17.41 12.32 -19.86
N LEU A 99 17.19 12.97 -21.00
CA LEU A 99 15.87 13.48 -21.38
C LEU A 99 14.84 12.35 -21.41
N LEU A 100 15.15 11.21 -22.02
CA LEU A 100 14.23 10.07 -22.05
C LEU A 100 13.92 9.55 -20.64
N GLU A 101 14.90 9.54 -19.72
CA GLU A 101 14.64 9.20 -18.33
C GLU A 101 13.69 10.22 -17.66
N VAL A 102 13.91 11.52 -17.86
CA VAL A 102 12.99 12.58 -17.37
C VAL A 102 11.59 12.40 -17.94
N LEU A 103 11.46 12.06 -19.22
CA LEU A 103 10.15 11.81 -19.86
C LEU A 103 9.41 10.63 -19.23
N ASN A 104 10.13 9.55 -18.90
CA ASN A 104 9.54 8.41 -18.19
C ASN A 104 9.09 8.80 -16.78
N ASP A 105 9.91 9.57 -16.06
CA ASP A 105 9.56 10.05 -14.72
C ASP A 105 8.35 11.01 -14.75
N LEU A 106 8.29 11.94 -15.72
CA LEU A 106 7.16 12.83 -15.94
C LEU A 106 5.89 12.05 -16.28
N ALA A 107 5.97 11.07 -17.19
CA ALA A 107 4.81 10.27 -17.60
C ALA A 107 4.27 9.41 -16.44
N THR A 108 5.15 8.76 -15.68
CA THR A 108 4.75 8.00 -14.48
C THR A 108 4.19 8.91 -13.38
N THR A 109 4.69 10.15 -13.26
CA THR A 109 4.12 11.14 -12.34
C THR A 109 2.74 11.58 -12.79
N LEU A 110 2.57 11.89 -14.08
CA LEU A 110 1.31 12.29 -14.67
C LEU A 110 0.25 11.20 -14.52
N ASP A 111 0.60 9.93 -14.74
CA ASP A 111 -0.31 8.78 -14.63
C ASP A 111 -0.89 8.62 -13.22
N ARG A 112 -0.10 8.97 -12.20
CA ARG A 112 -0.54 8.93 -10.80
C ARG A 112 -1.53 10.04 -10.45
N ILE A 113 -1.39 11.21 -11.05
CA ILE A 113 -2.28 12.35 -10.79
C ILE A 113 -3.49 12.38 -11.74
N ASN A 114 -3.36 11.80 -12.93
CA ASN A 114 -4.35 11.91 -13.99
C ASN A 114 -4.22 10.77 -15.03
N SER A 115 -5.36 10.24 -15.48
CA SER A 115 -5.40 9.17 -16.48
C SER A 115 -4.79 9.53 -17.84
N LEU A 116 -4.57 10.82 -18.12
CA LEU A 116 -3.79 11.26 -19.29
C LEU A 116 -2.39 10.63 -19.34
N GLY A 117 -1.75 10.43 -18.18
CA GLY A 117 -0.42 9.85 -18.11
C GLY A 117 -0.33 8.44 -18.68
N LEU A 118 -1.40 7.65 -18.55
CA LEU A 118 -1.47 6.29 -19.08
C LEU A 118 -1.16 6.24 -20.58
N SER A 119 -1.64 7.23 -21.33
CA SER A 119 -1.41 7.32 -22.78
C SER A 119 0.09 7.47 -23.11
N PHE A 120 0.84 8.19 -22.29
CA PHE A 120 2.29 8.35 -22.45
C PHE A 120 3.06 7.13 -21.94
N VAL A 121 2.70 6.61 -20.76
CA VAL A 121 3.32 5.44 -20.14
C VAL A 121 3.22 4.21 -21.05
N GLN A 122 2.14 4.06 -21.80
CA GLN A 122 1.98 2.94 -22.75
C GLN A 122 2.88 3.04 -23.99
N ARG A 123 3.31 4.25 -24.38
CA ARG A 123 4.09 4.53 -25.60
C ARG A 123 5.60 4.54 -25.37
N LEU A 124 6.03 4.99 -24.20
CA LEU A 124 7.44 5.11 -23.86
C LEU A 124 8.24 3.78 -23.91
N PRO A 125 7.69 2.59 -23.57
CA PRO A 125 8.42 1.33 -23.67
C PRO A 125 8.99 1.05 -25.07
N ALA A 126 8.27 1.38 -26.14
CA ALA A 126 8.76 1.21 -27.51
C ALA A 126 9.94 2.15 -27.82
N ILE A 127 9.87 3.40 -27.35
CA ILE A 127 10.94 4.40 -27.47
C ILE A 127 12.17 3.95 -26.66
N ASN A 128 11.95 3.48 -25.42
CA ASN A 128 13.00 2.96 -24.53
C ASN A 128 13.72 1.75 -25.13
N GLN A 129 12.97 0.84 -25.77
CA GLN A 129 13.52 -0.31 -26.46
C GLN A 129 14.39 0.10 -27.65
N ALA A 130 13.93 1.06 -28.46
CA ALA A 130 14.68 1.61 -29.58
C ALA A 130 15.99 2.27 -29.14
N ALA A 131 15.96 2.99 -28.01
CA ALA A 131 17.10 3.62 -27.36
C ALA A 131 18.07 2.61 -26.68
N ARG A 132 17.79 1.31 -26.75
CA ARG A 132 18.54 0.23 -26.05
C ARG A 132 18.61 0.41 -24.53
N LEU A 133 17.66 1.13 -23.94
CA LEU A 133 17.53 1.25 -22.49
C LEU A 133 16.81 0.04 -21.88
N GLY A 134 16.19 -0.79 -22.73
CA GLY A 134 15.38 -1.93 -22.29
C GLY A 134 14.09 -1.47 -21.63
N TRP A 135 13.58 -2.27 -20.69
CA TRP A 135 12.43 -1.87 -19.88
C TRP A 135 12.85 -0.82 -18.85
N LEU A 136 12.45 0.42 -19.10
CA LEU A 136 12.70 1.58 -18.24
C LEU A 136 11.38 1.98 -17.56
N GLU A 137 11.15 1.47 -16.35
CA GLU A 137 10.00 1.91 -15.54
C GLU A 137 10.30 3.30 -14.95
N GLY A 138 9.45 4.30 -15.22
CA GLY A 138 9.62 5.66 -14.71
C GLY A 138 9.53 5.75 -13.18
N VAL A 139 10.20 6.76 -12.61
CA VAL A 139 10.18 7.06 -11.19
C VAL A 139 9.35 8.32 -10.97
N SER A 140 8.29 8.24 -10.16
CA SER A 140 7.50 9.43 -9.85
C SER A 140 8.34 10.50 -9.18
N LEU A 141 8.16 11.72 -9.67
CA LEU A 141 8.76 12.93 -9.13
C LEU A 141 8.01 13.36 -7.87
N LEU A 142 8.71 14.02 -6.97
CA LEU A 142 8.08 14.77 -5.88
C LEU A 142 7.55 16.11 -6.39
N THR A 143 6.54 16.68 -5.74
CA THR A 143 5.92 17.95 -6.17
C THR A 143 6.94 19.08 -6.29
N ASP A 144 7.94 19.13 -5.40
CA ASP A 144 9.03 20.12 -5.46
C ASP A 144 10.01 19.89 -6.62
N GLU A 145 9.96 18.72 -7.27
CA GLU A 145 10.81 18.35 -8.41
C GLU A 145 10.16 18.64 -9.76
N TYR A 146 8.85 18.93 -9.82
CA TYR A 146 8.15 19.19 -11.09
C TYR A 146 8.77 20.37 -11.86
N PRO A 147 8.98 21.56 -11.24
CA PRO A 147 9.55 22.69 -11.99
C PRO A 147 10.99 22.42 -12.45
N HIS A 148 11.73 21.59 -11.72
CA HIS A 148 13.09 21.18 -12.08
C HIS A 148 13.10 20.27 -13.30
N ALA A 149 12.18 19.29 -13.38
CA ALA A 149 12.04 18.43 -14.54
C ALA A 149 11.62 19.22 -15.79
N VAL A 150 10.64 20.12 -15.67
CA VAL A 150 10.20 21.01 -16.76
C VAL A 150 11.35 21.90 -17.24
N ALA A 151 12.13 22.48 -16.32
CA ALA A 151 13.29 23.29 -16.67
C ALA A 151 14.37 22.51 -17.43
N LEU A 152 14.61 21.24 -17.08
CA LEU A 152 15.53 20.38 -17.82
C LEU A 152 15.04 20.11 -19.25
N VAL A 153 13.75 19.84 -19.44
CA VAL A 153 13.16 19.68 -20.78
C VAL A 153 13.35 20.96 -21.61
N LEU A 154 13.05 22.13 -21.03
CA LEU A 154 13.22 23.42 -21.71
C LEU A 154 14.68 23.73 -22.06
N GLN A 155 15.63 23.38 -21.19
CA GLN A 155 17.06 23.52 -21.49
C GLN A 155 17.49 22.61 -22.64
N GLN A 156 16.97 21.38 -22.70
CA GLN A 156 17.25 20.47 -23.80
C GLN A 156 16.57 20.93 -25.10
N ALA A 157 15.36 21.50 -25.03
CA ALA A 157 14.70 22.12 -26.18
C ALA A 157 15.55 23.25 -26.78
N ALA A 158 16.04 24.16 -25.94
CA ALA A 158 16.93 25.22 -26.37
C ALA A 158 18.23 24.70 -27.00
N ARG A 159 18.83 23.64 -26.46
CA ARG A 159 20.04 23.00 -27.02
C ARG A 159 19.79 22.29 -28.35
N ALA A 160 18.61 21.69 -28.52
CA ALA A 160 18.21 21.00 -29.73
C ALA A 160 17.58 21.96 -30.78
N GLU A 161 17.56 23.27 -30.51
CA GLU A 161 16.95 24.31 -31.35
C GLU A 161 15.45 24.06 -31.63
N VAL A 162 14.76 23.36 -30.73
CA VAL A 162 13.31 23.13 -30.79
C VAL A 162 12.60 24.31 -30.15
N ALA A 163 11.87 25.08 -30.96
CA ALA A 163 11.13 26.25 -30.50
C ALA A 163 9.91 25.85 -29.67
N VAL A 164 9.73 26.49 -28.50
CA VAL A 164 8.50 26.36 -27.72
C VAL A 164 7.41 27.19 -28.40
N SER A 165 6.34 26.55 -28.86
CA SER A 165 5.24 27.27 -29.52
C SER A 165 4.58 28.28 -28.56
N PRO A 166 3.97 29.36 -29.06
CA PRO A 166 3.25 30.32 -28.22
C PRO A 166 2.17 29.66 -27.35
N GLU A 167 1.47 28.66 -27.86
CA GLU A 167 0.44 27.92 -27.13
C GLU A 167 1.05 27.06 -26.03
N ALA A 168 2.17 26.38 -26.30
CA ALA A 168 2.89 25.61 -25.29
C ALA A 168 3.40 26.53 -24.17
N GLN A 169 3.94 27.70 -24.52
CA GLN A 169 4.39 28.71 -23.57
C GLN A 169 3.22 29.24 -22.72
N ALA A 170 2.08 29.56 -23.34
CA ALA A 170 0.88 30.02 -22.64
C ALA A 170 0.38 28.99 -21.62
N ARG A 171 0.35 27.69 -21.97
CA ARG A 171 -0.03 26.62 -21.02
C ARG A 171 0.94 26.51 -19.85
N LEU A 172 2.26 26.63 -20.08
CA LEU A 172 3.26 26.62 -19.01
C LEU A 172 3.09 27.81 -18.07
N GLU A 173 2.87 29.01 -18.63
CA GLU A 173 2.66 30.24 -17.86
C GLU A 173 1.36 30.18 -17.03
N TRP A 174 0.28 29.71 -17.64
CA TRP A 174 -1.02 29.47 -16.99
C TRP A 174 -0.89 28.48 -15.83
N ALA A 175 -0.15 27.39 -16.04
CA ALA A 175 0.10 26.40 -14.99
C ALA A 175 1.05 26.90 -13.89
N GLY A 176 1.41 28.18 -13.91
CA GLY A 176 2.23 28.82 -12.90
C GLY A 176 3.70 28.43 -12.96
N TYR A 177 4.19 27.89 -14.08
CA TYR A 177 5.59 27.49 -14.19
C TYR A 177 6.52 28.70 -13.96
N ARG A 178 7.50 28.50 -13.07
CA ARG A 178 8.60 29.43 -12.83
C ARG A 178 9.88 28.63 -12.81
N ALA A 179 10.87 29.05 -13.59
CA ALA A 179 12.16 28.37 -13.64
C ALA A 179 12.82 28.41 -12.25
N PRO A 180 13.12 27.26 -11.64
CA PRO A 180 13.68 27.23 -10.29
C PRO A 180 15.15 27.67 -10.28
N PHE A 181 15.55 28.41 -9.25
CA PHE A 181 16.94 28.81 -9.04
C PHE A 181 17.38 28.52 -7.59
N PRO A 182 18.47 27.76 -7.37
CA PRO A 182 19.28 27.08 -8.39
C PRO A 182 18.54 25.88 -9.02
N LEU A 183 18.83 25.59 -10.30
CA LEU A 183 18.32 24.39 -10.95
C LEU A 183 18.96 23.15 -10.32
N LYS A 184 18.12 22.23 -9.84
CA LYS A 184 18.49 20.90 -9.37
C LYS A 184 18.06 19.88 -10.43
N THR A 185 18.80 18.79 -10.57
CA THR A 185 18.37 17.67 -11.42
C THR A 185 17.66 16.62 -10.58
N PRO A 186 16.38 16.28 -10.88
CA PRO A 186 15.69 15.19 -10.21
C PRO A 186 16.36 13.82 -10.45
N LEU A 187 17.14 13.67 -11.53
CA LEU A 187 17.86 12.43 -11.88
C LEU A 187 19.07 12.15 -10.98
N HIS A 188 19.66 13.19 -10.38
CA HIS A 188 20.81 13.07 -9.49
C HIS A 188 20.57 13.80 -8.16
N PRO A 189 19.64 13.32 -7.31
CA PRO A 189 19.45 13.91 -6.00
C PRO A 189 20.73 13.82 -5.16
N SER A 190 20.86 14.73 -4.21
CA SER A 190 21.98 14.70 -3.28
C SER A 190 22.00 13.40 -2.48
N ARG A 191 23.19 12.96 -2.04
CA ARG A 191 23.33 11.81 -1.14
C ARG A 191 22.42 11.93 0.08
N ALA A 192 22.31 13.13 0.65
CA ALA A 192 21.46 13.39 1.80
C ALA A 192 19.98 13.12 1.50
N ALA A 193 19.49 13.53 0.32
CA ALA A 193 18.10 13.28 -0.10
C ALA A 193 17.80 11.77 -0.27
N LEU A 194 18.78 10.99 -0.75
CA LEU A 194 18.66 9.54 -0.95
C LEU A 194 18.88 8.71 0.32
N THR A 195 19.41 9.31 1.39
CA THR A 195 19.70 8.61 2.64
C THR A 195 18.40 8.31 3.40
N PRO A 196 18.15 7.06 3.84
CA PRO A 196 16.99 6.75 4.68
C PRO A 196 17.14 7.34 6.09
N PRO A 197 16.03 7.42 6.87
CA PRO A 197 16.11 7.70 8.29
C PRO A 197 16.97 6.64 9.00
N ALA A 198 17.51 6.97 10.17
CA ALA A 198 18.27 6.00 10.95
C ALA A 198 17.39 4.88 11.50
N THR A 199 17.95 3.67 11.58
CA THR A 199 17.34 2.53 12.26
C THR A 199 17.13 2.84 13.74
N LEU A 200 16.05 2.33 14.32
CA LEU A 200 15.93 2.22 15.78
C LEU A 200 16.50 0.95 16.35
N GLU A 201 16.62 -0.09 15.53
CA GLU A 201 17.01 -1.40 16.02
C GLU A 201 18.45 -1.33 16.55
N PRO A 202 18.69 -1.46 17.87
CA PRO A 202 20.02 -1.25 18.44
C PRO A 202 21.06 -2.20 17.83
N ALA A 203 20.65 -3.42 17.49
CA ALA A 203 21.50 -4.41 16.83
C ALA A 203 22.00 -3.97 15.45
N HIS A 204 21.29 -3.05 14.78
CA HIS A 204 21.63 -2.57 13.44
C HIS A 204 22.44 -1.25 13.45
N MET A 205 22.58 -0.56 14.59
CA MET A 205 23.21 0.76 14.66
C MET A 205 24.71 0.75 14.32
N ALA A 206 25.44 -0.32 14.71
CA ALA A 206 26.86 -0.45 14.36
C ALA A 206 27.03 -0.55 12.83
N ARG A 207 26.29 -1.47 12.20
CA ARG A 207 26.27 -1.64 10.75
C ARG A 207 25.84 -0.37 10.02
N GLU A 208 24.88 0.36 10.57
CA GLU A 208 24.44 1.63 9.99
C GLU A 208 25.57 2.66 9.92
N ARG A 209 26.37 2.80 10.98
CA ARG A 209 27.51 3.73 10.99
C ARG A 209 28.52 3.38 9.88
N ASP A 210 28.84 2.10 9.74
CA ASP A 210 29.76 1.62 8.70
C ASP A 210 29.21 1.92 7.29
N LEU A 211 27.94 1.59 7.03
CA LEU A 211 27.29 1.87 5.76
C LEU A 211 27.19 3.37 5.45
N ARG A 212 26.96 4.23 6.45
CA ARG A 212 26.94 5.70 6.28
C ARG A 212 28.32 6.25 5.93
N GLU A 213 29.38 5.65 6.43
CA GLU A 213 30.75 5.99 6.05
C GLU A 213 31.07 5.52 4.63
N LEU A 214 30.75 4.26 4.29
CA LEU A 214 30.93 3.70 2.94
C LEU A 214 30.11 4.47 1.89
N ALA A 215 28.94 5.02 2.26
CA ALA A 215 28.15 5.90 1.40
C ALA A 215 28.84 7.24 1.06
N ARG A 216 30.01 7.55 1.66
CA ARG A 216 30.86 8.70 1.29
C ARG A 216 31.90 8.34 0.22
N SER A 217 31.90 7.11 -0.30
CA SER A 217 32.81 6.71 -1.38
C SER A 217 32.74 7.70 -2.57
N ARG A 218 33.91 7.89 -3.20
CA ARG A 218 34.07 8.70 -4.43
C ARG A 218 33.51 7.98 -5.65
N VAL A 219 33.41 6.64 -5.60
CA VAL A 219 32.83 5.83 -6.67
C VAL A 219 31.32 5.83 -6.52
N GLU A 220 30.60 6.35 -7.51
CA GLU A 220 29.13 6.46 -7.46
C GLU A 220 28.46 5.09 -7.24
N GLY A 221 28.96 4.03 -7.88
CA GLY A 221 28.44 2.67 -7.71
C GLY A 221 28.52 2.19 -6.25
N GLU A 222 29.67 2.34 -5.59
CA GLU A 222 29.84 1.95 -4.18
C GLU A 222 28.94 2.77 -3.27
N ARG A 223 28.86 4.08 -3.49
CA ARG A 223 27.94 4.97 -2.76
C ARG A 223 26.49 4.53 -2.91
N ASN A 224 26.04 4.22 -4.14
CA ASN A 224 24.66 3.80 -4.40
C ASN A 224 24.39 2.42 -3.76
N ALA A 225 25.33 1.49 -3.82
CA ALA A 225 25.22 0.19 -3.15
C ALA A 225 25.10 0.36 -1.62
N ALA A 226 25.95 1.19 -1.00
CA ALA A 226 25.88 1.49 0.43
C ALA A 226 24.53 2.12 0.82
N LEU A 227 24.01 3.06 0.04
CA LEU A 227 22.69 3.66 0.25
C LEU A 227 21.57 2.62 0.14
N LEU A 228 21.60 1.70 -0.84
CA LEU A 228 20.62 0.63 -0.95
C LEU A 228 20.65 -0.29 0.28
N LEU A 229 21.84 -0.67 0.74
CA LEU A 229 22.01 -1.48 1.95
C LEU A 229 21.55 -0.74 3.23
N LEU A 230 21.67 0.60 3.29
CA LEU A 230 21.09 1.39 4.38
C LEU A 230 19.56 1.25 4.45
N HIS A 231 18.87 1.20 3.30
CA HIS A 231 17.41 0.96 3.28
C HIS A 231 17.06 -0.42 3.81
N VAL A 232 17.86 -1.46 3.51
CA VAL A 232 17.64 -2.81 4.05
C VAL A 232 17.98 -2.90 5.54
N ASN A 233 19.03 -2.22 5.99
CA ASN A 233 19.42 -2.16 7.40
C ASN A 233 18.37 -1.43 8.25
N GLY A 234 17.90 -0.27 7.78
CA GLY A 234 16.86 0.55 8.43
C GLY A 234 15.42 0.16 8.08
N ARG A 235 15.18 -1.11 7.73
CA ARG A 235 13.86 -1.62 7.33
C ARG A 235 12.79 -1.47 8.40
N ASP A 236 13.18 -1.37 9.67
CA ASP A 236 12.30 -1.11 10.81
C ASP A 236 11.59 0.26 10.73
N ARG A 237 11.99 1.12 9.78
CA ARG A 237 11.36 2.42 9.50
C ARG A 237 10.64 2.50 8.17
N LEU A 238 10.68 1.43 7.39
CA LEU A 238 10.06 1.37 6.09
C LEU A 238 8.73 0.64 6.21
N GLU A 239 7.78 1.10 5.41
CA GLU A 239 6.51 0.44 5.17
C GLU A 239 6.41 0.24 3.65
N ASN A 240 5.93 -0.93 3.23
CA ASN A 240 5.72 -1.24 1.80
C ASN A 240 6.97 -1.08 0.90
N ALA A 241 8.19 -1.24 1.43
CA ALA A 241 9.42 -1.12 0.63
C ALA A 241 9.80 -2.45 -0.05
N PRO A 242 10.17 -2.46 -1.34
CA PRO A 242 10.47 -3.69 -2.10
C PRO A 242 11.90 -4.20 -1.81
N LEU A 243 12.18 -4.62 -0.56
CA LEU A 243 13.54 -4.93 -0.10
C LEU A 243 14.24 -6.05 -0.88
N LEU A 244 13.50 -7.01 -1.47
CA LEU A 244 14.10 -8.02 -2.33
C LEU A 244 14.73 -7.41 -3.59
N SER A 245 14.02 -6.48 -4.24
CA SER A 245 14.53 -5.76 -5.41
C SER A 245 15.73 -4.89 -5.03
N VAL A 246 15.73 -4.31 -3.81
CA VAL A 246 16.85 -3.53 -3.27
C VAL A 246 18.09 -4.39 -3.08
N LEU A 247 17.95 -5.53 -2.39
CA LEU A 247 19.04 -6.49 -2.20
C LEU A 247 19.57 -7.05 -3.52
N ASP A 248 18.69 -7.38 -4.45
CA ASP A 248 19.05 -7.95 -5.75
C ASP A 248 19.82 -6.93 -6.60
N THR A 249 19.34 -5.69 -6.64
CA THR A 249 20.00 -4.59 -7.35
C THR A 249 21.36 -4.26 -6.75
N ALA A 250 21.46 -4.22 -5.42
CA ALA A 250 22.73 -4.00 -4.72
C ALA A 250 23.74 -5.10 -5.03
N GLN A 251 23.34 -6.37 -5.01
CA GLN A 251 24.23 -7.49 -5.31
C GLN A 251 24.73 -7.46 -6.76
N MET A 252 23.84 -7.23 -7.74
CA MET A 252 24.23 -7.13 -9.15
C MET A 252 25.25 -6.00 -9.35
N LEU A 253 25.02 -4.84 -8.73
CA LEU A 253 25.94 -3.71 -8.78
C LEU A 253 27.31 -4.04 -8.17
N LEU A 254 27.32 -4.62 -6.96
CA LEU A 254 28.56 -4.98 -6.27
C LEU A 254 29.38 -6.02 -7.05
N LEU A 255 28.73 -7.01 -7.67
CA LEU A 255 29.40 -7.98 -8.53
C LEU A 255 29.99 -7.32 -9.79
N ALA A 256 29.28 -6.38 -10.41
CA ALA A 256 29.77 -5.64 -11.57
C ALA A 256 30.97 -4.74 -11.22
N LEU A 257 30.92 -4.04 -10.08
CA LEU A 257 32.03 -3.21 -9.58
C LEU A 257 33.25 -4.07 -9.24
N HIS A 258 33.06 -5.18 -8.53
CA HIS A 258 34.16 -6.08 -8.17
C HIS A 258 34.87 -6.63 -9.42
N ARG A 259 34.09 -6.99 -10.46
CA ARG A 259 34.64 -7.39 -11.77
C ARG A 259 35.44 -6.25 -12.40
N GLN A 260 34.90 -5.04 -12.45
CA GLN A 260 35.57 -3.86 -13.01
C GLN A 260 36.90 -3.57 -12.29
N CYS A 261 36.92 -3.59 -10.95
CA CYS A 261 38.15 -3.39 -10.17
C CYS A 261 39.20 -4.47 -10.46
N ARG A 262 38.79 -5.74 -10.58
CA ARG A 262 39.69 -6.84 -10.94
C ARG A 262 40.28 -6.68 -12.33
N GLU A 263 39.46 -6.28 -13.31
CA GLU A 263 39.92 -6.03 -14.69
C GLU A 263 40.87 -4.82 -14.76
N ALA A 264 40.64 -3.80 -13.94
CA ALA A 264 41.48 -2.60 -13.86
C ALA A 264 42.71 -2.74 -12.96
N GLY A 265 42.84 -3.81 -12.16
CA GLY A 265 43.87 -3.94 -11.13
C GLY A 265 43.76 -2.89 -10.01
N GLY A 266 42.57 -2.34 -9.79
CA GLY A 266 42.32 -1.29 -8.78
C GLY A 266 42.02 -1.85 -7.39
N ASP A 267 42.02 -0.98 -6.38
CA ASP A 267 41.58 -1.33 -5.03
C ASP A 267 40.08 -1.70 -5.03
N SER A 268 39.74 -2.82 -4.39
CA SER A 268 38.36 -3.30 -4.25
C SER A 268 37.91 -3.44 -2.80
N SER A 269 38.68 -2.93 -1.84
CA SER A 269 38.44 -3.05 -0.39
C SER A 269 37.04 -2.58 0.04
N VAL A 270 36.57 -1.43 -0.46
CA VAL A 270 35.23 -0.90 -0.16
C VAL A 270 34.15 -1.81 -0.74
N THR A 271 34.30 -2.24 -2.00
CA THR A 271 33.36 -3.15 -2.66
C THR A 271 33.29 -4.51 -1.96
N GLU A 272 34.42 -5.09 -1.52
CA GLU A 272 34.48 -6.34 -0.76
C GLU A 272 33.82 -6.21 0.62
N THR A 273 34.02 -5.07 1.29
CA THR A 273 33.33 -4.76 2.55
C THR A 273 31.81 -4.70 2.34
N LEU A 274 31.35 -4.03 1.29
CA LEU A 274 29.93 -3.96 0.94
C LEU A 274 29.33 -5.32 0.56
N LEU A 275 30.06 -6.19 -0.14
CA LEU A 275 29.66 -7.57 -0.41
C LEU A 275 29.50 -8.38 0.89
N THR A 276 30.39 -8.18 1.86
CA THR A 276 30.28 -8.81 3.18
C THR A 276 29.03 -8.35 3.92
N LEU A 277 28.78 -7.04 3.96
CA LEU A 277 27.60 -6.45 4.60
C LEU A 277 26.29 -6.87 3.91
N HIS A 278 26.30 -6.96 2.58
CA HIS A 278 25.19 -7.53 1.81
C HIS A 278 24.89 -8.97 2.25
N GLY A 279 25.92 -9.83 2.29
CA GLY A 279 25.77 -11.23 2.69
C GLY A 279 25.16 -11.39 4.09
N GLN A 280 25.55 -10.54 5.05
CA GLN A 280 24.97 -10.51 6.39
C GLN A 280 23.47 -10.14 6.36
N LEU A 281 23.10 -9.05 5.68
CA LEU A 281 21.71 -8.61 5.54
C LEU A 281 20.85 -9.65 4.79
N HIS A 282 21.43 -10.29 3.77
CA HIS A 282 20.77 -11.36 3.03
C HIS A 282 20.50 -12.58 3.93
N GLN A 283 21.45 -12.94 4.80
CA GLN A 283 21.28 -14.01 5.78
C GLN A 283 20.22 -13.67 6.85
N GLU A 284 20.24 -12.45 7.39
CA GLU A 284 19.23 -11.98 8.37
C GLU A 284 17.80 -12.06 7.82
N LEU A 285 17.64 -11.84 6.53
CA LEU A 285 16.34 -11.95 5.84
C LEU A 285 15.99 -13.40 5.43
N GLY A 286 16.75 -14.41 5.85
CA GLY A 286 16.47 -15.82 5.55
C GLY A 286 17.00 -16.28 4.19
N THR A 287 17.95 -15.57 3.58
CA THR A 287 18.54 -15.86 2.26
C THR A 287 17.53 -15.94 1.11
N PRO A 288 16.64 -14.94 0.93
CA PRO A 288 15.61 -14.96 -0.11
C PRO A 288 16.19 -15.07 -1.51
N HIS A 289 15.39 -15.61 -2.43
CA HIS A 289 15.84 -15.87 -3.79
C HIS A 289 15.98 -14.58 -4.64
N LEU A 290 17.22 -14.19 -4.95
CA LEU A 290 17.54 -12.99 -5.75
C LEU A 290 17.66 -13.34 -7.25
N LEU A 291 16.55 -13.21 -7.99
CA LEU A 291 16.44 -13.65 -9.40
C LEU A 291 17.40 -12.93 -10.36
N GLY A 292 17.50 -11.60 -10.24
CA GLY A 292 18.37 -10.78 -11.08
C GLY A 292 19.83 -11.16 -10.92
N THR A 293 20.26 -11.36 -9.68
CA THR A 293 21.60 -11.85 -9.32
C THR A 293 21.87 -13.22 -9.93
N GLN A 294 20.90 -14.14 -9.88
CA GLN A 294 21.09 -15.47 -10.49
C GLN A 294 21.22 -15.39 -12.00
N ARG A 295 20.43 -14.54 -12.67
CA ARG A 295 20.56 -14.28 -14.10
C ARG A 295 21.92 -13.67 -14.43
N PHE A 296 22.32 -12.62 -13.69
CA PHE A 296 23.58 -11.94 -13.85
C PHE A 296 24.78 -12.88 -13.68
N LYS A 297 24.76 -13.77 -12.67
CA LYS A 297 25.81 -14.78 -12.46
C LYS A 297 25.94 -15.77 -13.63
N ARG A 298 24.85 -16.07 -14.33
CA ARG A 298 24.86 -16.95 -15.52
C ARG A 298 25.33 -16.20 -16.77
N GLN A 299 24.89 -14.95 -16.91
CA GLN A 299 25.15 -14.13 -18.07
C GLN A 299 25.33 -12.67 -17.64
N PRO A 300 26.58 -12.21 -17.47
CA PRO A 300 26.87 -10.81 -17.16
C PRO A 300 26.62 -9.96 -18.41
N ASP A 301 25.41 -9.43 -18.54
CA ASP A 301 24.95 -8.72 -19.76
C ASP A 301 25.20 -7.20 -19.74
N SER A 302 25.76 -6.63 -18.67
CA SER A 302 25.86 -5.17 -18.54
C SER A 302 27.11 -4.72 -17.78
N ASP A 303 27.57 -3.50 -18.10
CA ASP A 303 28.68 -2.84 -17.42
C ASP A 303 28.28 -2.28 -16.04
N ALA A 304 29.29 -1.93 -15.24
CA ALA A 304 29.07 -1.36 -13.91
C ALA A 304 28.32 -0.02 -13.95
N GLN A 305 28.47 0.76 -15.03
CA GLN A 305 27.77 2.04 -15.20
C GLN A 305 26.26 1.84 -15.33
N THR A 306 25.82 0.84 -16.11
CA THR A 306 24.40 0.48 -16.25
C THR A 306 23.80 0.05 -14.91
N HIS A 307 24.53 -0.77 -14.13
CA HIS A 307 24.08 -1.15 -12.79
C HIS A 307 24.09 0.01 -11.80
N THR A 308 25.07 0.92 -11.88
CA THR A 308 25.14 2.13 -11.05
C THR A 308 23.93 3.02 -11.29
N TRP A 309 23.58 3.21 -12.56
CA TRP A 309 22.40 3.94 -12.99
C TRP A 309 21.09 3.28 -12.52
N ARG A 310 20.93 1.96 -12.67
CA ARG A 310 19.76 1.22 -12.14
C ARG A 310 19.62 1.38 -10.62
N ALA A 311 20.72 1.29 -9.88
CA ALA A 311 20.73 1.50 -8.44
C ALA A 311 20.32 2.92 -8.04
N ARG A 312 20.81 3.95 -8.77
CA ARG A 312 20.38 5.34 -8.56
C ARG A 312 18.87 5.50 -8.76
N ARG A 313 18.33 4.92 -9.83
CA ARG A 313 16.88 4.96 -10.11
C ARG A 313 16.07 4.29 -9.01
N LEU A 314 16.52 3.14 -8.52
CA LEU A 314 15.86 2.47 -7.40
C LEU A 314 15.90 3.30 -6.12
N LEU A 315 17.02 3.98 -5.81
CA LEU A 315 17.11 4.91 -4.67
C LEU A 315 16.14 6.09 -4.82
N ARG A 316 15.99 6.63 -6.04
CA ARG A 316 15.00 7.67 -6.34
C ARG A 316 13.58 7.16 -6.12
N ALA A 317 13.27 5.96 -6.58
CA ALA A 317 11.97 5.33 -6.38
C ALA A 317 11.66 5.11 -4.89
N LEU A 318 12.62 4.61 -4.10
CA LEU A 318 12.46 4.48 -2.64
C LEU A 318 12.23 5.83 -1.96
N ARG A 319 12.92 6.88 -2.39
CA ARG A 319 12.69 8.24 -1.89
C ARG A 319 11.29 8.75 -2.26
N ALA A 320 10.88 8.56 -3.50
CA ALA A 320 9.56 8.96 -3.97
C ALA A 320 8.45 8.22 -3.22
N ASP A 321 8.57 6.90 -3.08
CA ASP A 321 7.59 6.07 -2.37
C ASP A 321 7.49 6.41 -0.88
N ARG A 322 8.57 6.88 -0.24
CA ARG A 322 8.54 7.35 1.16
C ARG A 322 7.77 8.65 1.37
N HIS A 323 7.79 9.55 0.38
CA HIS A 323 7.27 10.92 0.50
C HIS A 323 5.96 11.14 -0.28
N ARG A 324 5.54 10.17 -1.08
CA ARG A 324 4.30 10.28 -1.85
C ARG A 324 3.07 10.11 -0.98
N GLU A 325 1.99 10.73 -1.42
CA GLU A 325 0.66 10.36 -0.96
C GLU A 325 0.30 8.93 -1.41
N PRO A 326 -0.56 8.23 -0.65
CA PRO A 326 -1.18 7.00 -1.13
C PRO A 326 -1.84 7.23 -2.50
N THR A 327 -1.65 6.30 -3.42
CA THR A 327 -2.38 6.32 -4.70
C THR A 327 -3.88 6.13 -4.46
N PRO A 328 -4.76 6.57 -5.38
CA PRO A 328 -6.20 6.32 -5.25
C PRO A 328 -6.55 4.85 -5.01
N LEU A 329 -5.82 3.93 -5.66
CA LEU A 329 -5.99 2.49 -5.46
C LEU A 329 -5.58 2.04 -4.05
N GLU A 330 -4.45 2.53 -3.53
CA GLU A 330 -4.02 2.23 -2.15
C GLU A 330 -4.97 2.84 -1.13
N GLN A 331 -5.45 4.06 -1.37
CA GLN A 331 -6.46 4.70 -0.52
C GLN A 331 -7.75 3.89 -0.52
N GLN A 332 -8.25 3.48 -1.69
CA GLN A 332 -9.42 2.61 -1.80
C GLN A 332 -9.23 1.28 -1.05
N GLN A 333 -8.03 0.69 -1.11
CA GLN A 333 -7.71 -0.53 -0.35
C GLN A 333 -7.72 -0.27 1.16
N GLN A 334 -7.14 0.84 1.60
CA GLN A 334 -7.17 1.26 2.99
C GLN A 334 -8.61 1.50 3.47
N ASP A 335 -9.43 2.19 2.67
CA ASP A 335 -10.84 2.45 2.93
C ASP A 335 -11.65 1.14 2.99
N THR A 336 -11.36 0.19 2.10
CA THR A 336 -12.01 -1.13 2.13
C THR A 336 -11.68 -1.92 3.40
N LEU A 337 -10.40 -1.94 3.80
CA LEU A 337 -9.97 -2.54 5.06
C LEU A 337 -10.60 -1.81 6.26
N TRP A 338 -10.70 -0.50 6.15
CA TRP A 338 -11.30 0.36 7.15
C TRP A 338 -12.77 0.04 7.38
N ASP A 339 -13.56 0.03 6.30
CA ASP A 339 -15.00 -0.27 6.33
C ASP A 339 -15.26 -1.68 6.87
N ALA A 340 -14.39 -2.63 6.54
CA ALA A 340 -14.48 -3.98 7.06
C ALA A 340 -14.24 -4.04 8.58
N LEU A 341 -13.28 -3.29 9.11
CA LEU A 341 -13.03 -3.22 10.54
C LEU A 341 -14.15 -2.46 11.27
N HIS A 342 -14.74 -1.45 10.63
CA HIS A 342 -15.95 -0.81 11.15
C HIS A 342 -17.18 -1.72 11.14
N ALA A 343 -17.32 -2.59 10.14
CA ALA A 343 -18.36 -3.61 10.15
C ALA A 343 -18.13 -4.59 11.31
N LEU A 344 -16.89 -5.06 11.48
CA LEU A 344 -16.51 -5.92 12.61
C LEU A 344 -16.84 -5.29 13.96
N ASP A 345 -16.60 -4.00 14.16
CA ASP A 345 -16.97 -3.31 15.41
C ASP A 345 -18.46 -3.40 15.72
N ARG A 346 -19.32 -3.25 14.70
CA ARG A 346 -20.77 -3.36 14.86
C ARG A 346 -21.17 -4.78 15.21
N ASP A 347 -20.57 -5.76 14.53
CA ASP A 347 -20.80 -7.18 14.78
C ASP A 347 -20.39 -7.54 16.22
N LEU A 348 -19.21 -7.11 16.67
CA LEU A 348 -18.74 -7.30 18.04
C LEU A 348 -19.63 -6.61 19.07
N ALA A 349 -20.16 -5.42 18.77
CA ALA A 349 -21.11 -4.73 19.65
C ALA A 349 -22.44 -5.50 19.76
N ALA A 350 -22.85 -6.20 18.71
CA ALA A 350 -23.99 -7.11 18.71
C ALA A 350 -23.69 -8.49 19.33
N GLY A 351 -22.45 -8.72 19.80
CA GLY A 351 -22.01 -9.98 20.37
C GLY A 351 -21.70 -11.06 19.33
N ILE A 352 -21.58 -10.71 18.05
CA ILE A 352 -21.16 -11.60 16.97
C ILE A 352 -19.63 -11.54 16.88
N THR A 353 -18.98 -12.67 17.14
CA THR A 353 -17.52 -12.77 17.05
C THR A 353 -17.09 -13.58 15.81
N PRO A 354 -15.86 -13.38 15.29
CA PRO A 354 -15.33 -14.21 14.20
C PRO A 354 -15.25 -15.71 14.54
N ASP A 355 -15.21 -16.08 15.82
CA ASP A 355 -15.22 -17.48 16.23
C ASP A 355 -16.62 -18.11 16.12
N GLU A 356 -17.68 -17.29 16.17
CA GLU A 356 -19.08 -17.71 16.12
C GLU A 356 -19.70 -17.56 14.71
N ASP A 357 -19.21 -16.60 13.90
CA ASP A 357 -19.67 -16.39 12.53
C ASP A 357 -18.58 -16.74 11.50
N GLU A 358 -18.78 -17.87 10.82
CA GLU A 358 -17.88 -18.37 9.78
C GLU A 358 -17.73 -17.40 8.59
N ASN A 359 -18.80 -16.69 8.20
CA ASN A 359 -18.72 -15.72 7.09
C ASN A 359 -17.82 -14.55 7.46
N LEU A 360 -17.97 -14.04 8.69
CA LEU A 360 -17.13 -12.95 9.20
C LEU A 360 -15.66 -13.38 9.28
N ARG A 361 -15.41 -14.61 9.76
CA ARG A 361 -14.05 -15.18 9.81
C ARG A 361 -13.41 -15.28 8.44
N VAL A 362 -14.12 -15.85 7.46
CA VAL A 362 -13.62 -16.00 6.08
C VAL A 362 -13.40 -14.63 5.43
N TRP A 363 -14.29 -13.68 5.66
CA TRP A 363 -14.17 -12.31 5.18
C TRP A 363 -12.89 -11.62 5.67
N LEU A 364 -12.67 -11.63 6.99
CA LEU A 364 -11.47 -11.04 7.61
C LEU A 364 -10.20 -11.71 7.09
N LEU A 365 -10.18 -13.04 7.02
CA LEU A 365 -9.05 -13.82 6.51
C LEU A 365 -8.66 -13.41 5.09
N LEU A 366 -9.64 -13.28 4.18
CA LEU A 366 -9.36 -12.89 2.80
C LEU A 366 -8.89 -11.44 2.69
N LEU A 367 -9.45 -10.52 3.48
CA LEU A 367 -8.98 -9.14 3.54
C LEU A 367 -7.56 -9.02 4.07
N GLY A 368 -7.24 -9.76 5.14
CA GLY A 368 -5.87 -9.82 5.66
C GLY A 368 -4.88 -10.36 4.62
N LEU A 369 -5.25 -11.42 3.89
CA LEU A 369 -4.44 -11.93 2.78
C LEU A 369 -4.31 -10.92 1.64
N GLN A 370 -5.39 -10.21 1.28
CA GLN A 370 -5.35 -9.17 0.25
C GLN A 370 -4.42 -8.02 0.65
N GLY A 371 -4.48 -7.57 1.90
CA GLY A 371 -3.60 -6.54 2.43
C GLY A 371 -2.13 -6.98 2.43
N LEU A 372 -1.85 -8.21 2.86
CA LEU A 372 -0.50 -8.77 2.86
C LEU A 372 0.06 -8.91 1.43
N THR A 373 -0.73 -9.45 0.48
CA THR A 373 -0.28 -9.62 -0.91
C THR A 373 -0.16 -8.30 -1.69
N SER A 374 -0.81 -7.23 -1.23
CA SER A 374 -0.70 -5.89 -1.81
C SER A 374 0.45 -5.06 -1.22
N THR A 375 1.09 -5.56 -0.16
CA THR A 375 2.13 -4.84 0.58
C THR A 375 3.48 -5.56 0.46
N SER A 376 4.50 -4.83 0.01
CA SER A 376 5.88 -5.30 0.10
C SER A 376 6.26 -5.42 1.57
N ARG A 377 6.67 -6.60 2.00
CA ARG A 377 6.95 -6.91 3.41
C ARG A 377 8.16 -7.82 3.55
N ALA A 378 8.83 -7.75 4.70
CA ALA A 378 10.00 -8.56 5.01
C ALA A 378 10.18 -8.66 6.54
N PRO A 379 10.92 -9.67 7.05
CA PRO A 379 11.25 -9.77 8.47
C PRO A 379 11.88 -8.49 9.02
N GLY A 380 11.32 -7.97 10.13
CA GLY A 380 11.79 -6.74 10.78
C GLY A 380 11.35 -5.43 10.11
N MET A 381 10.52 -5.48 9.06
CA MET A 381 9.91 -4.30 8.46
C MET A 381 8.53 -4.04 9.08
N ASN A 382 8.13 -2.77 9.19
CA ASN A 382 6.78 -2.44 9.62
C ASN A 382 5.77 -2.72 8.49
N LEU A 383 4.56 -3.10 8.88
CA LEU A 383 3.43 -3.15 7.98
C LEU A 383 2.64 -1.84 8.08
N PRO A 384 1.95 -1.42 7.00
CA PRO A 384 0.94 -0.38 7.10
C PRO A 384 -0.05 -0.74 8.23
N PRO A 385 -0.44 0.20 9.10
CA PRO A 385 -1.22 -0.10 10.31
C PRO A 385 -2.49 -0.92 10.04
N MET A 386 -3.20 -0.60 8.96
CA MET A 386 -4.43 -1.31 8.55
C MET A 386 -4.16 -2.76 8.15
N VAL A 387 -3.05 -3.01 7.45
CA VAL A 387 -2.66 -4.37 7.05
C VAL A 387 -2.16 -5.16 8.26
N GLN A 388 -1.38 -4.53 9.15
CA GLN A 388 -0.94 -5.16 10.39
C GLN A 388 -2.13 -5.62 11.23
N LEU A 389 -3.10 -4.73 11.39
CA LEU A 389 -4.28 -5.00 12.16
C LEU A 389 -5.16 -6.06 11.49
N ALA A 390 -5.41 -5.97 10.19
CA ALA A 390 -6.16 -6.99 9.46
C ALA A 390 -5.50 -8.38 9.60
N ALA A 391 -4.16 -8.45 9.57
CA ALA A 391 -3.44 -9.70 9.81
C ALA A 391 -3.63 -10.20 11.25
N GLN A 392 -3.49 -9.33 12.26
CA GLN A 392 -3.69 -9.68 13.67
C GLN A 392 -5.10 -10.17 13.96
N VAL A 393 -6.11 -9.42 13.52
CA VAL A 393 -7.55 -9.74 13.66
C VAL A 393 -7.91 -11.07 13.01
N SER A 394 -7.23 -11.42 11.92
CA SER A 394 -7.48 -12.66 11.19
C SER A 394 -6.63 -13.84 11.68
N GLY A 395 -5.75 -13.64 12.66
CA GLY A 395 -4.78 -14.66 13.09
C GLY A 395 -3.75 -15.02 12.01
N LEU A 396 -3.52 -14.14 11.04
CA LEU A 396 -2.56 -14.36 9.96
C LEU A 396 -1.13 -14.03 10.42
N ASP A 397 -0.19 -14.91 10.07
CA ASP A 397 1.23 -14.59 10.14
C ASP A 397 1.54 -13.44 9.16
N PRO A 398 2.01 -12.27 9.64
CA PRO A 398 2.43 -11.15 8.79
C PRO A 398 3.45 -11.55 7.72
N LEU A 399 4.25 -12.59 7.97
CA LEU A 399 5.29 -13.08 7.07
C LEU A 399 4.84 -14.28 6.22
N TRP A 400 3.56 -14.67 6.27
CA TRP A 400 3.03 -15.78 5.46
C TRP A 400 3.46 -15.64 4.00
N ALA A 401 4.25 -16.59 3.50
CA ALA A 401 4.71 -16.63 2.10
C ALA A 401 5.34 -15.33 1.56
N TRP A 402 5.89 -14.46 2.43
CA TRP A 402 6.27 -13.10 2.06
C TRP A 402 7.17 -13.05 0.82
N GLU A 403 8.17 -13.92 0.69
CA GLU A 403 9.09 -13.95 -0.45
C GLU A 403 8.40 -14.13 -1.80
N ARG A 404 7.30 -14.89 -1.84
CA ARG A 404 6.60 -15.28 -3.08
C ARG A 404 5.40 -14.40 -3.39
N THR A 405 4.91 -13.65 -2.41
CA THR A 405 3.70 -12.81 -2.54
C THR A 405 4.05 -11.33 -2.51
N GLN A 406 5.20 -10.93 -3.06
CA GLN A 406 5.58 -9.51 -3.17
C GLN A 406 4.81 -8.84 -4.32
N PRO A 407 4.34 -7.59 -4.19
CA PRO A 407 3.47 -6.94 -5.18
C PRO A 407 4.07 -6.72 -6.57
N ARG A 408 5.41 -6.67 -6.69
CA ARG A 408 6.14 -6.35 -7.94
C ARG A 408 7.03 -7.49 -8.44
N GLY A 409 6.81 -8.72 -7.99
CA GLY A 409 7.59 -9.86 -8.45
C GLY A 409 7.06 -10.41 -9.77
N HIS A 410 7.91 -10.62 -10.78
CA HIS A 410 7.52 -11.34 -12.02
C HIS A 410 7.05 -12.80 -11.77
N LEU A 411 7.20 -13.27 -10.53
CA LEU A 411 6.77 -14.57 -10.05
C LEU A 411 5.54 -14.49 -9.13
N SER A 412 5.05 -13.30 -8.77
CA SER A 412 3.79 -13.23 -8.05
C SER A 412 2.72 -13.74 -9.01
N THR A 413 2.20 -14.93 -8.70
CA THR A 413 0.82 -15.23 -9.05
C THR A 413 -0.01 -14.02 -8.62
N ASP A 414 -0.87 -13.49 -9.50
CA ASP A 414 -1.73 -12.32 -9.23
C ASP A 414 -2.82 -12.64 -8.18
N LEU A 415 -2.43 -13.29 -7.07
CA LEU A 415 -3.25 -13.59 -5.91
C LEU A 415 -3.98 -12.35 -5.42
N ARG A 416 -3.40 -11.16 -5.60
CA ARG A 416 -4.06 -9.89 -5.26
C ARG A 416 -5.38 -9.73 -6.01
N GLU A 417 -5.38 -9.90 -7.33
CA GLU A 417 -6.57 -9.75 -8.16
C GLU A 417 -7.55 -10.91 -7.90
N GLU A 418 -7.03 -12.11 -7.66
CA GLU A 418 -7.82 -13.29 -7.30
C GLU A 418 -8.54 -13.13 -5.96
N LEU A 419 -7.85 -12.63 -4.95
CA LEU A 419 -8.40 -12.30 -3.64
C LEU A 419 -9.43 -11.18 -3.77
N LEU A 420 -9.14 -10.13 -4.55
CA LEU A 420 -10.06 -9.01 -4.74
C LEU A 420 -11.36 -9.45 -5.45
N LEU A 421 -11.29 -10.30 -6.47
CA LEU A 421 -12.47 -10.89 -7.10
C LEU A 421 -13.31 -11.65 -6.06
N LEU A 422 -12.68 -12.50 -5.25
CA LEU A 422 -13.38 -13.32 -4.26
C LEU A 422 -14.01 -12.48 -3.15
N ILE A 423 -13.32 -11.43 -2.68
CA ILE A 423 -13.83 -10.43 -1.74
C ILE A 423 -15.09 -9.78 -2.31
N HIS A 424 -15.06 -9.29 -3.55
CA HIS A 424 -16.28 -8.72 -4.16
C HIS A 424 -17.43 -9.74 -4.25
N CYS A 425 -17.14 -11.01 -4.50
CA CYS A 425 -18.18 -12.04 -4.50
C CYS A 425 -18.81 -12.22 -3.11
N LEU A 426 -18.01 -12.20 -2.03
CA LEU A 426 -18.53 -12.25 -0.65
C LEU A 426 -19.40 -11.04 -0.30
N LEU A 427 -19.05 -9.84 -0.78
CA LEU A 427 -19.91 -8.66 -0.60
C LEU A 427 -21.28 -8.87 -1.26
N LEU A 428 -21.32 -9.43 -2.47
CA LEU A 428 -22.57 -9.73 -3.15
C LEU A 428 -23.38 -10.83 -2.44
N LEU A 429 -22.72 -11.79 -1.80
CA LEU A 429 -23.38 -12.81 -0.98
C LEU A 429 -24.12 -12.22 0.24
N ARG A 430 -23.69 -11.06 0.76
CA ARG A 430 -24.39 -10.37 1.86
C ARG A 430 -25.75 -9.81 1.45
N LEU A 431 -26.05 -9.73 0.16
CA LEU A 431 -27.35 -9.28 -0.36
C LEU A 431 -28.39 -10.42 -0.41
N LYS A 432 -28.05 -11.61 0.11
CA LYS A 432 -28.97 -12.73 0.21
C LYS A 432 -30.22 -12.33 1.01
N GLY A 433 -31.39 -12.54 0.41
CA GLY A 433 -32.68 -12.16 0.99
C GLY A 433 -33.24 -10.82 0.52
N THR A 434 -32.50 -10.07 -0.31
CA THR A 434 -33.00 -8.87 -0.99
C THR A 434 -33.56 -9.20 -2.38
N SER A 435 -34.28 -8.26 -3.00
CA SER A 435 -34.80 -8.41 -4.38
C SER A 435 -33.70 -8.65 -5.42
N TYR A 436 -32.50 -8.11 -5.20
CA TYR A 436 -31.31 -8.40 -6.00
C TYR A 436 -31.04 -9.90 -6.10
N TRP A 437 -31.22 -10.61 -4.99
CA TRP A 437 -30.87 -12.03 -4.88
C TRP A 437 -31.75 -12.93 -5.74
N GLU A 438 -33.00 -12.55 -6.01
CA GLU A 438 -33.92 -13.29 -6.87
C GLU A 438 -33.39 -13.41 -8.30
N THR A 439 -32.70 -12.38 -8.78
CA THR A 439 -32.13 -12.33 -10.13
C THR A 439 -30.69 -12.85 -10.15
N TRP A 440 -29.87 -12.41 -9.19
CA TRP A 440 -28.42 -12.59 -9.25
C TRP A 440 -27.87 -13.69 -8.32
N GLY A 441 -28.67 -14.26 -7.42
CA GLY A 441 -28.19 -15.21 -6.43
C GLY A 441 -27.47 -16.43 -7.02
N GLN A 442 -28.06 -17.07 -8.04
CA GLN A 442 -27.42 -18.22 -8.71
C GLN A 442 -26.16 -17.84 -9.50
N PRO A 443 -26.15 -16.76 -10.32
CA PRO A 443 -24.91 -16.22 -10.89
C PRO A 443 -23.81 -15.94 -9.85
N VAL A 444 -24.15 -15.28 -8.74
CA VAL A 444 -23.19 -14.92 -7.69
C VAL A 444 -22.62 -16.18 -7.03
N CYS A 445 -23.43 -17.15 -6.62
CA CYS A 445 -22.91 -18.42 -6.05
C CYS A 445 -21.95 -19.13 -7.00
N ARG A 446 -22.28 -19.22 -8.30
CA ARG A 446 -21.39 -19.81 -9.32
C ARG A 446 -20.09 -19.03 -9.46
N LEU A 447 -20.17 -17.71 -9.49
CA LEU A 447 -19.00 -16.84 -9.58
C LEU A 447 -18.11 -17.00 -8.34
N THR A 448 -18.68 -17.07 -7.13
CA THR A 448 -17.96 -17.32 -5.88
C THR A 448 -17.18 -18.64 -5.92
N ALA A 449 -17.84 -19.74 -6.29
CA ALA A 449 -17.18 -21.05 -6.39
C ALA A 449 -16.07 -21.06 -7.45
N LEU A 450 -16.30 -20.38 -8.57
CA LEU A 450 -15.33 -20.25 -9.66
C LEU A 450 -14.09 -19.45 -9.22
N ALA A 451 -14.31 -18.30 -8.57
CA ALA A 451 -13.24 -17.43 -8.06
C ALA A 451 -12.43 -18.13 -6.96
N ALA A 452 -13.09 -18.80 -6.02
CA ALA A 452 -12.42 -19.58 -4.97
C ALA A 452 -11.60 -20.73 -5.56
N GLY A 453 -12.18 -21.52 -6.47
CA GLY A 453 -11.46 -22.61 -7.15
C GLY A 453 -10.24 -22.10 -7.93
N HIS A 454 -10.35 -20.93 -8.57
CA HIS A 454 -9.22 -20.29 -9.24
C HIS A 454 -8.11 -19.93 -8.26
N LEU A 455 -8.43 -19.22 -7.18
CA LEU A 455 -7.50 -18.81 -6.15
C LEU A 455 -6.74 -20.01 -5.57
N PHE A 456 -7.43 -21.09 -5.20
CA PHE A 456 -6.79 -22.30 -4.70
C PHE A 456 -5.85 -22.95 -5.73
N ALA A 457 -6.28 -23.01 -6.99
CA ALA A 457 -5.49 -23.61 -8.05
C ALA A 457 -4.22 -22.78 -8.36
N THR A 458 -4.34 -21.45 -8.33
CA THR A 458 -3.21 -20.54 -8.52
C THR A 458 -2.24 -20.62 -7.33
N ALA A 459 -2.73 -20.57 -6.09
CA ALA A 459 -1.91 -20.72 -4.90
C ALA A 459 -1.13 -22.05 -4.94
N ARG A 460 -1.80 -23.16 -5.28
CA ARG A 460 -1.16 -24.47 -5.45
C ARG A 460 -0.09 -24.47 -6.54
N ARG A 461 -0.35 -23.81 -7.68
CA ARG A 461 0.61 -23.67 -8.80
C ARG A 461 1.86 -22.88 -8.38
N ALA A 462 1.71 -21.89 -7.49
CA ALA A 462 2.82 -21.18 -6.86
C ALA A 462 3.54 -21.98 -5.75
N GLY A 463 3.09 -23.20 -5.46
CA GLY A 463 3.59 -24.00 -4.35
C GLY A 463 3.29 -23.38 -2.99
N LEU A 464 2.15 -22.69 -2.89
CA LEU A 464 1.64 -22.04 -1.69
C LEU A 464 0.46 -22.82 -1.13
N ARG A 465 0.26 -22.68 0.19
CA ARG A 465 -0.93 -23.12 0.91
C ARG A 465 -1.54 -21.89 1.55
N LEU A 466 -2.85 -21.70 1.37
CA LEU A 466 -3.54 -20.59 2.03
C LEU A 466 -3.66 -20.88 3.53
N PRO A 467 -3.52 -19.87 4.41
CA PRO A 467 -3.84 -20.01 5.82
C PRO A 467 -5.31 -20.42 5.98
N GLU A 468 -5.59 -21.31 6.93
CA GLU A 468 -6.92 -21.90 7.14
C GLU A 468 -7.54 -22.49 5.85
N GLN A 469 -6.72 -23.01 4.92
CA GLN A 469 -7.23 -23.60 3.67
C GLN A 469 -8.38 -24.61 3.85
N PRO A 470 -8.38 -25.53 4.83
CA PRO A 470 -9.50 -26.45 5.02
C PRO A 470 -10.83 -25.72 5.31
N LEU A 471 -10.79 -24.68 6.14
CA LEU A 471 -11.96 -23.82 6.41
C LEU A 471 -12.46 -23.18 5.11
N LEU A 472 -11.56 -22.57 4.34
CA LEU A 472 -11.90 -21.91 3.08
C LEU A 472 -12.48 -22.91 2.05
N GLU A 473 -11.91 -24.11 1.93
CA GLU A 473 -12.40 -25.14 1.00
C GLU A 473 -13.80 -25.63 1.39
N THR A 474 -14.05 -25.88 2.68
CA THR A 474 -15.36 -26.26 3.19
C THR A 474 -16.38 -25.14 2.98
N PHE A 475 -16.03 -23.91 3.36
CA PHE A 475 -16.89 -22.75 3.23
C PHE A 475 -17.26 -22.47 1.77
N PHE A 476 -16.29 -22.45 0.84
CA PHE A 476 -16.58 -22.15 -0.56
C PHE A 476 -17.21 -23.32 -1.31
N GLY A 477 -16.99 -24.55 -0.86
CA GLY A 477 -17.62 -25.75 -1.43
C GLY A 477 -19.15 -25.74 -1.36
N GLN A 478 -19.74 -24.97 -0.44
CA GLN A 478 -21.20 -24.83 -0.32
C GLN A 478 -21.84 -24.07 -1.49
N PHE A 479 -21.07 -23.26 -2.23
CA PHE A 479 -21.57 -22.48 -3.37
C PHE A 479 -21.42 -23.21 -4.72
N GLY A 480 -20.67 -24.31 -4.76
CA GLY A 480 -20.43 -25.11 -5.96
C GLY A 480 -19.12 -25.90 -5.90
N SER A 481 -18.87 -26.72 -6.92
CA SER A 481 -17.62 -27.49 -7.01
C SER A 481 -16.40 -26.59 -7.25
N LEU A 482 -15.40 -26.72 -6.38
CA LEU A 482 -14.14 -25.99 -6.51
C LEU A 482 -13.28 -26.63 -7.60
N ARG A 483 -12.92 -25.83 -8.60
CA ARG A 483 -12.09 -26.27 -9.73
C ARG A 483 -10.66 -26.56 -9.28
N ALA A 484 -10.05 -27.62 -9.80
CA ALA A 484 -8.67 -28.00 -9.47
C ALA A 484 -7.59 -27.22 -10.27
N LEU A 485 -7.94 -26.70 -11.44
CA LEU A 485 -7.04 -26.00 -12.36
C LEU A 485 -7.38 -24.50 -12.41
N PRO A 486 -6.39 -23.61 -12.63
CA PRO A 486 -6.65 -22.19 -12.82
C PRO A 486 -7.58 -21.92 -14.02
N LEU A 487 -8.25 -20.77 -14.01
CA LEU A 487 -8.96 -20.25 -15.16
C LEU A 487 -7.97 -19.89 -16.27
N SER A 488 -8.38 -20.08 -17.51
CA SER A 488 -7.71 -19.45 -18.65
C SER A 488 -7.98 -17.94 -18.66
N ASP A 489 -7.13 -17.17 -19.34
CA ASP A 489 -7.28 -15.71 -19.44
C ASP A 489 -8.67 -15.27 -19.95
N THR A 490 -9.28 -16.05 -20.86
CA THR A 490 -10.62 -15.77 -21.40
C THR A 490 -11.72 -16.05 -20.38
N GLU A 491 -11.59 -17.13 -19.60
CA GLU A 491 -12.48 -17.44 -18.48
C GLU A 491 -12.36 -16.40 -17.36
N TRP A 492 -11.14 -15.97 -17.05
CA TRP A 492 -10.86 -14.93 -16.06
C TRP A 492 -11.53 -13.61 -16.43
N LYS A 493 -11.29 -13.10 -17.64
CA LYS A 493 -11.94 -11.87 -18.16
C LYS A 493 -13.46 -11.96 -18.17
N ARG A 494 -14.01 -13.16 -18.42
CA ARG A 494 -15.46 -13.40 -18.33
C ARG A 494 -15.95 -13.30 -16.90
N ALA A 495 -15.24 -13.92 -15.95
CA ALA A 495 -15.57 -13.84 -14.53
C ALA A 495 -15.52 -12.39 -14.02
N GLU A 496 -14.50 -11.62 -14.40
CA GLU A 496 -14.40 -10.19 -14.08
C GLU A 496 -15.58 -9.38 -14.64
N ARG A 497 -15.96 -9.62 -15.90
CA ARG A 497 -17.12 -8.95 -16.49
C ARG A 497 -18.41 -9.29 -15.74
N THR A 498 -18.64 -10.56 -15.44
CA THR A 498 -19.81 -11.00 -14.66
C THR A 498 -19.81 -10.38 -13.26
N ARG A 499 -18.65 -10.26 -12.60
CA ARG A 499 -18.52 -9.52 -11.33
C ARG A 499 -18.97 -8.08 -11.49
N MET A 500 -18.45 -7.36 -12.50
CA MET A 500 -18.77 -5.95 -12.72
C MET A 500 -20.27 -5.74 -12.99
N GLU A 501 -20.89 -6.59 -13.80
CA GLU A 501 -22.34 -6.56 -14.06
C GLU A 501 -23.14 -6.80 -12.78
N ALA A 502 -22.74 -7.81 -11.98
CA ALA A 502 -23.39 -8.15 -10.72
C ALA A 502 -23.26 -7.03 -9.68
N MET A 503 -22.09 -6.38 -9.56
CA MET A 503 -21.88 -5.24 -8.68
C MET A 503 -22.70 -4.03 -9.09
N ARG A 504 -22.76 -3.72 -10.39
CA ARG A 504 -23.59 -2.62 -10.89
C ARG A 504 -25.06 -2.84 -10.55
N ALA A 505 -25.59 -4.03 -10.83
CA ALA A 505 -26.98 -4.36 -10.51
C ALA A 505 -27.27 -4.30 -9.00
N ALA A 506 -26.30 -4.64 -8.15
CA ALA A 506 -26.42 -4.49 -6.70
C ALA A 506 -26.54 -3.01 -6.28
N VAL A 507 -25.67 -2.16 -6.82
CA VAL A 507 -25.71 -0.70 -6.56
C VAL A 507 -27.04 -0.11 -7.01
N ASP A 508 -27.48 -0.41 -8.24
CA ASP A 508 -28.75 0.08 -8.79
C ASP A 508 -29.93 -0.34 -7.89
N THR A 509 -29.91 -1.56 -7.36
CA THR A 509 -30.96 -2.07 -6.46
C THR A 509 -30.97 -1.34 -5.11
N LEU A 510 -29.79 -1.15 -4.50
CA LEU A 510 -29.67 -0.46 -3.21
C LEU A 510 -30.07 1.02 -3.32
N GLN A 511 -29.74 1.68 -4.42
CA GLN A 511 -30.16 3.06 -4.70
C GLN A 511 -31.69 3.16 -4.82
N ALA A 512 -32.32 2.25 -5.58
CA ALA A 512 -33.78 2.23 -5.72
C ALA A 512 -34.52 1.99 -4.40
N GLN A 513 -33.94 1.21 -3.47
CA GLN A 513 -34.50 1.01 -2.13
C GLN A 513 -34.36 2.26 -1.26
N GLY A 514 -33.21 2.94 -1.31
CA GLY A 514 -32.97 4.17 -0.55
C GLY A 514 -33.93 5.30 -0.94
N GLU A 515 -34.29 5.42 -2.22
CA GLU A 515 -35.27 6.42 -2.70
C GLU A 515 -36.69 6.14 -2.21
N GLN A 516 -37.07 4.87 -2.03
CA GLN A 516 -38.39 4.47 -1.50
C GLN A 516 -38.50 4.68 0.01
N GLU A 517 -37.39 4.59 0.75
CA GLU A 517 -37.37 4.72 2.21
C GLU A 517 -37.27 6.16 2.70
N THR A 518 -36.92 7.14 1.86
CA THR A 518 -37.17 8.56 2.15
C THR A 518 -38.68 8.77 2.10
N PRO A 519 -39.40 8.79 3.25
CA PRO A 519 -40.81 9.06 3.21
C PRO A 519 -40.92 10.49 2.72
N GLU A 520 -41.79 10.72 1.73
CA GLU A 520 -42.43 12.01 1.59
C GLU A 520 -43.16 12.29 2.90
N THR A 521 -42.43 12.78 3.91
CA THR A 521 -42.98 13.70 4.91
C THR A 521 -43.36 14.93 4.11
N SER A 522 -44.46 14.77 3.38
CA SER A 522 -45.22 15.79 2.73
C SER A 522 -45.46 16.84 3.81
N ILE A 523 -44.74 17.95 3.67
CA ILE A 523 -44.96 19.19 4.39
C ILE A 523 -46.34 19.67 3.93
N THR A 524 -47.38 19.07 4.48
CA THR A 524 -48.78 19.42 4.32
C THR A 524 -49.29 19.80 5.69
N GLU A 525 -48.95 21.02 6.10
CA GLU A 525 -49.91 22.06 6.49
C GLU A 525 -49.14 23.20 7.15
N ALA A 526 -49.12 24.33 6.45
CA ALA A 526 -48.81 25.62 7.05
C ALA A 526 -49.83 25.90 8.16
N VAL A 527 -49.46 25.60 9.42
CA VAL A 527 -50.14 26.15 10.58
C VAL A 527 -49.84 27.65 10.60
N PRO A 528 -50.84 28.53 10.55
CA PRO A 528 -50.62 29.97 10.66
C PRO A 528 -50.10 30.27 12.07
N VAL A 529 -48.99 31.00 12.14
CA VAL A 529 -48.40 31.52 13.38
C VAL A 529 -49.43 32.41 14.09
N PRO A 530 -49.88 32.07 15.31
CA PRO A 530 -50.54 33.05 16.17
C PRO A 530 -49.48 33.81 16.96
N GLU A 531 -49.54 35.13 16.88
CA GLU A 531 -48.83 36.02 17.78
C GLU A 531 -49.32 35.85 19.22
N SER A 532 -48.38 36.00 20.17
CA SER A 532 -48.56 36.43 21.56
C SER A 532 -49.13 35.44 22.59
N GLY A 533 -48.41 35.27 23.71
CA GLY A 533 -49.04 34.92 24.99
C GLY A 533 -48.16 34.17 26.00
N LYS A 534 -47.88 34.83 27.13
CA LYS A 534 -47.25 34.26 28.33
C LYS A 534 -48.06 33.11 28.96
N GLN A 535 -47.33 32.28 29.71
CA GLN A 535 -47.75 31.40 30.83
C GLN A 535 -48.36 30.04 30.49
N GLY A 536 -47.72 28.99 31.04
CA GLY A 536 -48.29 27.66 31.18
C GLY A 536 -47.20 26.61 31.37
N ALA A 537 -46.85 26.35 32.62
CA ALA A 537 -46.02 25.20 32.99
C ALA A 537 -46.65 23.92 32.44
N SER A 538 -46.01 23.31 31.45
CA SER A 538 -46.37 22.00 30.93
C SER A 538 -45.28 21.02 31.33
N ALA A 539 -45.69 19.98 32.05
CA ALA A 539 -44.84 18.98 32.65
C ALA A 539 -43.90 18.37 31.61
N VAL A 540 -42.60 18.50 31.87
CA VAL A 540 -41.57 17.69 31.22
C VAL A 540 -41.88 16.24 31.60
N VAL A 541 -42.48 15.50 30.67
CA VAL A 541 -42.49 14.04 30.72
C VAL A 541 -41.01 13.63 30.72
N PRO A 542 -40.49 13.02 31.80
CA PRO A 542 -39.14 12.49 31.74
C PRO A 542 -39.19 11.38 30.70
N VAL A 543 -38.54 11.60 29.56
CA VAL A 543 -38.15 10.52 28.68
C VAL A 543 -37.20 9.68 29.51
N SER A 544 -37.75 8.65 30.15
CA SER A 544 -37.02 7.60 30.83
C SER A 544 -36.07 7.04 29.79
N LYS A 545 -34.78 7.40 29.91
CA LYS A 545 -33.71 6.63 29.27
C LYS A 545 -34.02 5.16 29.56
N PRO A 546 -34.05 4.28 28.55
CA PRO A 546 -34.06 2.87 28.85
C PRO A 546 -32.86 2.63 29.77
N GLU A 547 -33.14 2.15 30.98
CA GLU A 547 -32.12 1.50 31.80
C GLU A 547 -31.58 0.39 30.92
N GLU A 548 -30.45 0.67 30.26
CA GLU A 548 -29.70 -0.32 29.49
C GLU A 548 -29.48 -1.48 30.44
N ASP A 549 -30.10 -2.60 30.09
CA ASP A 549 -29.99 -3.88 30.74
C ASP A 549 -28.50 -4.23 30.88
N VAL A 550 -27.89 -3.89 32.02
CA VAL A 550 -26.48 -4.13 32.36
C VAL A 550 -26.18 -5.64 32.45
N THR A 551 -27.17 -6.49 32.17
CA THR A 551 -27.22 -7.85 32.72
C THR A 551 -26.62 -8.94 31.84
N ARG A 552 -25.91 -8.62 30.75
CA ARG A 552 -24.87 -9.53 30.23
C ARG A 552 -23.89 -8.81 29.31
N LEU A 553 -22.74 -8.45 29.87
CA LEU A 553 -21.61 -8.02 29.04
C LEU A 553 -21.14 -9.18 28.14
N PRO A 554 -20.72 -8.90 26.90
CA PRO A 554 -20.18 -9.93 26.02
C PRO A 554 -19.00 -10.68 26.65
N PRO A 555 -18.79 -11.97 26.34
CA PRO A 555 -17.75 -12.79 26.96
C PRO A 555 -16.34 -12.19 26.87
N HIS A 556 -15.98 -11.58 25.74
CA HIS A 556 -14.68 -10.92 25.56
C HIS A 556 -14.52 -9.65 26.41
N VAL A 557 -15.63 -8.95 26.73
CA VAL A 557 -15.60 -7.81 27.65
C VAL A 557 -15.31 -8.27 29.07
N LEU A 558 -15.92 -9.37 29.50
CA LEU A 558 -15.66 -9.97 30.81
C LEU A 558 -14.21 -10.45 30.92
N ALA A 559 -13.67 -11.09 29.87
CA ALA A 559 -12.29 -11.54 29.86
C ALA A 559 -11.28 -10.38 29.87
N ALA A 560 -11.56 -9.28 29.17
CA ALA A 560 -10.71 -8.09 29.22
C ALA A 560 -10.78 -7.40 30.59
N ARG A 561 -11.97 -7.30 31.18
CA ARG A 561 -12.19 -6.80 32.54
C ARG A 561 -11.39 -7.59 33.57
N GLU A 562 -11.40 -8.92 33.51
CA GLU A 562 -10.65 -9.77 34.44
C GLU A 562 -9.16 -9.40 34.47
N ARG A 563 -8.59 -9.00 33.32
CA ARG A 563 -7.17 -8.64 33.20
C ARG A 563 -6.85 -7.18 33.50
N LEU A 564 -7.84 -6.28 33.38
CA LEU A 564 -7.64 -4.83 33.50
C LEU A 564 -8.31 -4.21 34.73
N SER A 565 -9.07 -4.98 35.50
CA SER A 565 -9.76 -4.48 36.69
C SER A 565 -8.76 -3.86 37.68
N GLY A 566 -9.06 -2.64 38.13
CA GLY A 566 -8.20 -1.85 39.03
C GLY A 566 -6.93 -1.28 38.40
N GLN A 567 -6.73 -1.41 37.09
CA GLN A 567 -5.54 -0.93 36.40
C GLN A 567 -5.73 0.46 35.78
N ARG A 568 -4.61 1.17 35.56
CA ARG A 568 -4.58 2.40 34.77
C ARG A 568 -4.29 2.07 33.31
N VAL A 569 -5.10 2.62 32.41
CA VAL A 569 -4.96 2.49 30.96
C VAL A 569 -4.76 3.87 30.37
N VAL A 570 -3.85 4.00 29.41
CA VAL A 570 -3.67 5.23 28.63
C VAL A 570 -4.29 5.01 27.26
N LEU A 571 -5.14 5.93 26.81
CA LEU A 571 -5.72 5.93 25.47
C LEU A 571 -5.25 7.17 24.74
N LEU A 572 -4.77 6.99 23.51
CA LEU A 572 -4.25 8.06 22.68
C LEU A 572 -5.08 8.18 21.40
N GLY A 573 -5.37 9.42 21.01
CA GLY A 573 -6.09 9.77 19.80
C GLY A 573 -7.59 9.89 20.00
N GLY A 574 -8.26 10.36 18.94
CA GLY A 574 -9.67 10.70 18.98
C GLY A 574 -9.94 11.99 19.74
N VAL A 575 -11.22 12.28 19.94
CA VAL A 575 -11.67 13.41 20.74
C VAL A 575 -12.15 12.85 22.08
N PRO A 576 -11.52 13.23 23.21
CA PRO A 576 -11.95 12.80 24.54
C PRO A 576 -13.45 13.04 24.74
N SER A 577 -14.17 11.98 25.07
CA SER A 577 -15.61 12.01 25.28
C SER A 577 -15.91 11.48 26.69
N PRO A 578 -16.36 12.33 27.63
CA PRO A 578 -16.64 11.90 29.00
C PRO A 578 -17.63 10.72 29.09
N PRO A 579 -18.71 10.66 28.28
CA PRO A 579 -19.58 9.49 28.24
C PRO A 579 -18.86 8.20 27.82
N HIS A 580 -18.02 8.24 26.78
CA HIS A 580 -17.28 7.06 26.33
C HIS A 580 -16.20 6.65 27.35
N GLN A 581 -15.52 7.62 27.96
CA GLN A 581 -14.54 7.36 29.01
C GLN A 581 -15.20 6.65 30.20
N ALA A 582 -16.34 7.16 30.67
CA ALA A 582 -17.11 6.55 31.75
C ALA A 582 -17.61 5.14 31.38
N ALA A 583 -18.04 4.93 30.12
CA ALA A 583 -18.46 3.62 29.65
C ALA A 583 -17.30 2.60 29.66
N LEU A 584 -16.11 2.99 29.20
CA LEU A 584 -14.91 2.14 29.21
C LEU A 584 -14.45 1.82 30.63
N VAL A 585 -14.34 2.84 31.49
CA VAL A 585 -13.97 2.68 32.91
C VAL A 585 -14.93 1.72 33.62
N ARG A 586 -16.25 1.89 33.42
CA ARG A 586 -17.26 1.01 34.01
C ARG A 586 -17.22 -0.41 33.44
N ALA A 587 -17.12 -0.56 32.13
CA ALA A 587 -17.18 -1.86 31.47
C ALA A 587 -15.94 -2.73 31.74
N LEU A 588 -14.76 -2.12 31.83
CA LEU A 588 -13.49 -2.81 32.05
C LEU A 588 -13.00 -2.74 33.51
N GLU A 589 -13.76 -2.07 34.39
CA GLU A 589 -13.42 -1.83 35.80
C GLU A 589 -12.06 -1.16 36.01
N LEU A 590 -11.71 -0.21 35.14
CA LEU A 590 -10.43 0.48 35.20
C LEU A 590 -10.36 1.37 36.45
N ARG A 591 -9.17 1.47 37.06
CA ARG A 591 -8.91 2.50 38.08
C ARG A 591 -8.96 3.89 37.44
N GLU A 592 -8.36 4.01 36.27
CA GLU A 592 -8.24 5.26 35.55
C GLU A 592 -8.08 4.99 34.05
N LEU A 593 -8.74 5.81 33.23
CA LEU A 593 -8.50 5.90 31.80
C LEU A 593 -7.95 7.30 31.50
N ASP A 594 -6.64 7.40 31.27
CA ASP A 594 -5.99 8.64 30.86
C ASP A 594 -6.10 8.79 29.34
N TRP A 595 -7.05 9.63 28.88
CA TRP A 595 -7.34 9.83 27.47
C TRP A 595 -6.67 11.11 26.94
N ILE A 596 -5.63 10.92 26.13
CA ILE A 596 -4.88 11.98 25.46
C ILE A 596 -5.47 12.21 24.07
N GLY A 597 -6.17 13.33 23.89
CA GLY A 597 -6.82 13.69 22.63
C GLY A 597 -5.84 13.98 21.49
N SER A 598 -6.33 13.91 20.25
CA SER A 598 -5.50 14.17 19.05
C SER A 598 -4.87 15.56 19.03
N GLU A 599 -5.54 16.59 19.57
CA GLU A 599 -5.01 17.96 19.63
C GLU A 599 -3.82 18.09 20.58
N GLU A 600 -3.87 17.40 21.73
CA GLU A 600 -2.79 17.39 22.73
C GLU A 600 -1.54 16.63 22.24
N TYR A 601 -1.69 15.80 21.21
CA TYR A 601 -0.65 14.87 20.76
C TYR A 601 0.14 15.34 19.53
N GLN A 602 -0.14 16.52 18.95
CA GLN A 602 0.51 17.02 17.73
C GLN A 602 2.06 17.09 17.77
N HIS A 603 2.70 16.91 18.94
CA HIS A 603 4.16 17.00 19.10
C HIS A 603 4.85 15.75 19.69
N GLY A 604 4.16 14.62 19.91
CA GLY A 604 4.79 13.35 20.31
C GLY A 604 5.40 13.28 21.74
N LEU A 605 5.88 14.41 22.27
CA LEU A 605 6.62 14.54 23.52
C LEU A 605 5.77 14.28 24.78
N HIS A 606 4.47 14.58 24.74
CA HIS A 606 3.62 14.46 25.92
C HIS A 606 3.38 13.02 26.35
N ALA A 607 3.39 12.07 25.42
CA ALA A 607 3.00 10.72 25.74
C ALA A 607 4.01 9.96 26.60
N ARG A 608 5.32 10.23 26.43
CA ARG A 608 6.37 9.64 27.28
C ARG A 608 6.20 10.03 28.75
N THR A 609 5.58 11.17 29.02
CA THR A 609 5.30 11.61 30.41
C THR A 609 4.04 10.99 31.00
N ARG A 610 3.12 10.49 30.15
CA ARG A 610 1.82 9.94 30.58
C ARG A 610 1.86 8.42 30.69
N VAL A 611 2.63 7.74 29.84
CA VAL A 611 2.87 6.31 30.00
C VAL A 611 3.95 6.14 31.08
N THR A 612 3.58 5.48 32.17
CA THR A 612 4.38 5.35 33.40
C THR A 612 4.44 3.89 33.83
N GLN A 613 5.23 3.56 34.85
CA GLN A 613 5.34 2.17 35.34
C GLN A 613 4.01 1.60 35.87
N ASP A 614 3.05 2.45 36.20
CA ASP A 614 1.71 2.04 36.65
C ASP A 614 0.71 1.87 35.49
N THR A 615 1.10 2.18 34.24
CA THR A 615 0.28 1.97 33.06
C THR A 615 0.27 0.49 32.71
N ALA A 616 -0.88 -0.17 32.81
CA ALA A 616 -1.02 -1.58 32.45
C ALA A 616 -1.17 -1.81 30.95
N LEU A 617 -1.71 -0.82 30.23
CA LEU A 617 -2.01 -0.93 28.81
C LEU A 617 -2.04 0.45 28.14
N VAL A 618 -1.53 0.52 26.91
CA VAL A 618 -1.68 1.68 26.02
C VAL A 618 -2.60 1.33 24.85
N ILE A 619 -3.65 2.12 24.62
CA ILE A 619 -4.56 1.99 23.48
C ILE A 619 -4.26 3.10 22.47
N LEU A 620 -3.94 2.72 21.24
CA LEU A 620 -3.64 3.64 20.13
C LEU A 620 -4.83 3.68 19.17
N ALA A 621 -5.66 4.71 19.25
CA ALA A 621 -6.80 4.87 18.35
C ALA A 621 -6.33 5.34 16.95
N ILE A 622 -6.12 4.39 16.03
CA ILE A 622 -5.40 4.63 14.78
C ILE A 622 -6.18 5.50 13.78
N ARG A 623 -7.51 5.61 13.89
CA ARG A 623 -8.34 6.47 13.02
C ARG A 623 -7.90 7.93 13.00
N TRP A 624 -7.47 8.43 14.14
CA TRP A 624 -7.29 9.86 14.38
C TRP A 624 -5.82 10.27 14.54
N MET A 625 -4.90 9.34 14.30
CA MET A 625 -3.47 9.61 14.36
C MET A 625 -2.95 9.72 12.94
N ALA A 626 -2.49 10.90 12.53
CA ALA A 626 -1.69 11.04 11.32
C ALA A 626 -0.20 10.93 11.72
N HIS A 627 0.52 9.94 11.16
CA HIS A 627 1.98 9.72 11.25
C HIS A 627 2.63 9.50 12.62
N ALA A 628 1.95 9.84 13.72
CA ALA A 628 2.55 9.82 15.05
C ALA A 628 2.37 8.47 15.80
N HIS A 629 1.89 7.43 15.09
CA HIS A 629 1.70 6.07 15.63
C HIS A 629 3.00 5.44 16.14
N ASN A 630 4.10 5.65 15.41
CA ASN A 630 5.36 4.94 15.64
C ASN A 630 6.01 5.39 16.95
N ALA A 631 6.03 6.69 17.24
CA ALA A 631 6.64 7.23 18.45
C ALA A 631 5.99 6.68 19.74
N LEU A 632 4.66 6.55 19.77
CA LEU A 632 3.92 6.03 20.94
C LEU A 632 4.11 4.55 21.16
N ARG A 633 4.00 3.80 20.07
CA ARG A 633 4.28 2.38 20.06
C ARG A 633 5.70 2.12 20.54
N ASP A 634 6.65 2.91 20.08
CA ASP A 634 8.06 2.83 20.48
C ASP A 634 8.20 3.16 21.98
N VAL A 635 7.53 4.20 22.50
CA VAL A 635 7.51 4.53 23.94
C VAL A 635 6.93 3.40 24.81
N ALA A 636 5.77 2.84 24.42
CA ALA A 636 5.15 1.75 25.16
C ALA A 636 6.06 0.50 25.18
N ARG A 637 6.65 0.18 24.02
CA ARG A 637 7.61 -0.92 23.86
C ARG A 637 8.86 -0.69 24.70
N GLU A 638 9.45 0.51 24.69
CA GLU A 638 10.62 0.88 25.50
C GLU A 638 10.36 0.67 27.00
N MET A 639 9.13 0.91 27.46
CA MET A 639 8.74 0.76 28.87
C MET A 639 8.19 -0.62 29.22
N GLY A 640 8.15 -1.55 28.25
CA GLY A 640 7.60 -2.89 28.46
C GLY A 640 6.09 -2.90 28.73
N VAL A 641 5.39 -1.82 28.37
CA VAL A 641 3.94 -1.70 28.56
C VAL A 641 3.25 -2.29 27.33
N PRO A 642 2.32 -3.26 27.50
CA PRO A 642 1.51 -3.77 26.41
C PRO A 642 0.77 -2.64 25.70
N PHE A 643 0.65 -2.73 24.38
CA PHE A 643 -0.14 -1.76 23.60
C PHE A 643 -1.05 -2.46 22.60
N VAL A 644 -2.15 -1.78 22.27
CA VAL A 644 -3.19 -2.24 21.33
C VAL A 644 -3.42 -1.17 20.28
N MET A 645 -3.45 -1.55 19.02
CA MET A 645 -3.87 -0.67 17.92
C MET A 645 -5.37 -0.84 17.71
N HIS A 646 -6.12 0.24 17.93
CA HIS A 646 -7.57 0.22 17.90
C HIS A 646 -8.10 0.91 16.64
N PRO A 647 -8.67 0.17 15.66
CA PRO A 647 -9.13 0.74 14.39
C PRO A 647 -10.33 1.63 14.52
N GLY A 648 -11.27 1.30 15.41
CA GLY A 648 -12.63 1.74 15.17
C GLY A 648 -13.25 2.52 16.32
N GLY A 649 -14.55 2.35 16.51
CA GLY A 649 -15.30 3.05 17.54
C GLY A 649 -14.82 2.67 18.94
N LEU A 650 -14.78 3.62 19.88
CA LEU A 650 -14.33 3.38 21.27
C LEU A 650 -15.43 2.73 22.13
N SER A 651 -16.19 1.80 21.57
CA SER A 651 -17.17 1.02 22.34
C SER A 651 -16.42 0.04 23.25
N PRO A 652 -16.92 -0.23 24.47
CA PRO A 652 -16.26 -1.18 25.36
C PRO A 652 -16.10 -2.57 24.76
N SER A 653 -17.07 -3.01 23.95
CA SER A 653 -17.01 -4.30 23.25
C SER A 653 -15.82 -4.38 22.28
N SER A 654 -15.68 -3.38 21.40
CA SER A 654 -14.59 -3.35 20.43
C SER A 654 -13.23 -3.22 21.12
N VAL A 655 -13.09 -2.30 22.09
CA VAL A 655 -11.84 -2.13 22.84
C VAL A 655 -11.44 -3.42 23.56
N ALA A 656 -12.37 -4.05 24.27
CA ALA A 656 -12.11 -5.32 24.94
C ALA A 656 -11.64 -6.40 23.97
N TRP A 657 -12.32 -6.54 22.83
CA TRP A 657 -11.96 -7.55 21.84
C TRP A 657 -10.54 -7.32 21.30
N GLN A 658 -10.17 -6.09 20.99
CA GLN A 658 -8.82 -5.77 20.53
C GLN A 658 -7.75 -6.03 21.61
N VAL A 659 -8.05 -5.74 22.87
CA VAL A 659 -7.18 -6.11 24.01
C VAL A 659 -6.95 -7.61 24.06
N MET A 660 -8.03 -8.38 23.92
CA MET A 660 -7.97 -9.83 23.96
C MET A 660 -7.15 -10.43 22.82
N GLN A 661 -7.24 -9.86 21.62
CA GLN A 661 -6.49 -10.35 20.47
C GLN A 661 -5.02 -9.95 20.49
N GLN A 662 -4.71 -8.72 20.91
CA GLN A 662 -3.37 -8.16 20.74
C GLN A 662 -2.49 -8.23 22.00
N ALA A 663 -3.09 -8.21 23.20
CA ALA A 663 -2.36 -8.01 24.46
C ALA A 663 -2.69 -9.03 25.56
N SER A 664 -3.59 -9.98 25.33
CA SER A 664 -4.06 -10.95 26.34
C SER A 664 -2.93 -11.70 27.04
N GLU A 665 -1.98 -12.25 26.28
CA GLU A 665 -0.86 -13.02 26.83
C GLU A 665 0.07 -12.16 27.70
N GLN A 666 0.36 -10.93 27.26
CA GLN A 666 1.26 -10.02 27.97
C GLN A 666 0.62 -9.57 29.30
N LEU A 667 -0.68 -9.23 29.26
CA LEU A 667 -1.44 -8.87 30.45
C LEU A 667 -1.55 -10.03 31.45
N GLY A 668 -1.68 -11.27 30.97
CA GLY A 668 -1.69 -12.46 31.81
C GLY A 668 -0.36 -12.69 32.56
N ARG A 669 0.78 -12.39 31.93
CA ARG A 669 2.10 -12.50 32.58
C ARG A 669 2.28 -11.45 33.67
N CYS A 670 1.89 -10.21 33.41
CA CYS A 670 2.01 -9.13 34.39
C CYS A 670 1.17 -9.38 35.66
N ALA A 671 -0.05 -9.91 35.52
CA ALA A 671 -0.95 -10.17 36.64
C ALA A 671 -0.43 -11.22 37.64
N THR A 672 0.38 -12.19 37.18
CA THR A 672 0.88 -13.27 38.04
C THR A 672 2.09 -12.88 38.89
N GLY A 673 2.62 -11.66 38.76
CA GLY A 673 3.79 -11.20 39.53
C GLY A 673 5.07 -12.00 39.30
N THR A 674 5.06 -12.94 38.34
CA THR A 674 6.21 -13.73 37.94
C THR A 674 7.10 -12.84 37.10
N SER A 675 7.94 -12.05 37.77
CA SER A 675 9.02 -11.30 37.14
C SER A 675 9.78 -12.28 36.23
N PRO A 676 10.06 -11.95 34.96
CA PRO A 676 10.80 -12.83 34.08
C PRO A 676 12.20 -13.03 34.69
N ALA A 677 12.38 -14.16 35.37
CA ALA A 677 13.70 -14.65 35.71
C ALA A 677 14.52 -14.66 34.41
N GLU A 678 15.69 -14.03 34.48
CA GLU A 678 16.71 -13.92 33.44
C GLU A 678 16.62 -15.08 32.44
N THR A 679 16.24 -14.77 31.21
CA THR A 679 16.34 -15.71 30.10
C THR A 679 17.79 -16.21 30.03
N PRO A 680 18.07 -17.51 30.17
CA PRO A 680 19.42 -18.01 29.95
C PRO A 680 19.76 -17.75 28.48
N GLY A 681 20.88 -17.06 28.26
CA GLY A 681 21.38 -16.76 26.91
C GLY A 681 21.47 -18.03 26.05
N PRO A 682 21.39 -17.90 24.72
CA PRO A 682 21.34 -19.03 23.82
C PRO A 682 22.56 -19.93 24.04
N SER A 683 22.31 -21.14 24.56
CA SER A 683 23.35 -22.17 24.62
C SER A 683 23.71 -22.53 23.18
N ALA A 684 24.97 -22.34 22.82
CA ALA A 684 25.54 -22.84 21.59
C ALA A 684 25.29 -24.36 21.49
N PHE A 685 24.37 -24.75 20.62
CA PHE A 685 24.35 -26.10 20.08
C PHE A 685 25.35 -26.14 18.92
N GLY A 686 26.35 -27.02 19.08
CA GLY A 686 27.26 -27.42 18.01
C GLY A 686 26.64 -28.42 17.05
#